data_AF-A0A0A6PBJ0-F1
#
_entry.id   AF-A0A0A6PBJ0-F1
#
_cell.length_a   1.000
_cell.length_b   1.000
_cell.length_c   1.000
_cell.angle_alpha   90.00
_cell.angle_beta   90.00
_cell.angle_gamma   90.00
#
_symmetry.space_group_name_H-M   'P 1'
#
loop_
_entity.id
_entity.type
_entity.pdbx_description
1 polymer ?
#
loop_
_entity_poly.entity_id
_entity_poly.type
_entity_poly.pdbx_seq_one_letter_code
_entity_poly.pdbx_strand_id
1 'polypeptide(L)'
;MLEELMDEKSRDLILAAEITGLLHDLGKLRAEFAEEKSRDGKSRLKNVKNAIQTDAHGAILEEDKRAYPEKGKDDWLQQLKNHEGWAEVLKLPETWIKSKTVQALGLGDALRQHHATGKFLAKELTLLGDIYTVGADWRDSALDKTSVHTQSGEQRLAAAYITDSFGNETQSYQTQILDKEWNQVAKIIKNRLLSNGAWKNVIKTRKAFFKDIEPIFRKALGATQRPTNDVTLWHHCFSTASLFKAAMTEGVLCQDFRHLQDDHGMLDFAKLGCIRFRLLGIRWDWAALTQGALKPVVFTALTAHRNEAIRQLHRLLELNNPIGNIIYKDDNGVVLVVPGFYESSAEGQQSEDLFRQYILEPLETKILNALAHLGAGTPVRIAWTRPRLYLTDYNDVMPVKSQDQRERLLQTGEDELQKLWAKPTKGQIEICSQCGLRPSQARELNIGEGGLTQESLCEFCADLLIEDEDDEEQTLSPKEIYIERTRQAIEHFGWAPRTFNLHKIRQRRNKNTDNARVMLLSVHIDAQEIANGMPLLTQVVRPPQDLDYYLFTEDEILDWSGFCEDLQSGTNEIAQAFRNFLDDFAKKNKETEKTAKRVQDGIRDFADKKEVNQKAKKAIITQLQNFFDKKKSKLRLMQQAFPEKIAPVPVDESTEIGEFLQQVIDSLSQEKQIDSLARLKAQAYIGDSSWLNESDKRIEKGDTSANALELIEEFFLRESVPEGLSRHTGDKLAIFGMRKHASPGRLARIWDDLRQLWQEILEEIGMVITKSHAIPLSLDAQGFRVIVAAEDARAALTCIHDIIQERLNKVRAGFNPHVSALVFNEKFPLYVAFDAMRRMERRITDLPPQKWQLLNKETLKSGLLRLTWKTPHGKIAWTMNLNTGDPSQEDLWYPHVICTSKAEGPGRIVHVKDLKEDDTIQLRPATFDFAVLEGTTRRYQLVYDKENEGRRYHFILGKRGRPPYLLEQMPEIMNFVPDTLQDWDGTRRKMFFGQVVEYYEKFVRDVPEELQEKGRKAWHTHVNAILLRYLSKDVQHKRQEILDMLDDGRFFDAFEWADFVEKSAVVDKK
;
A
#
# COMPACT_ATOMS: atom_id res chain seq x y z
N MET A 1 20.36 20.16 28.89
CA MET A 1 19.51 20.60 27.78
C MET A 1 20.36 20.51 26.53
N LEU A 2 20.13 19.51 25.68
CA LEU A 2 20.80 19.42 24.38
C LEU A 2 20.06 20.36 23.42
N GLU A 3 20.79 21.18 22.67
CA GLU A 3 20.22 22.15 21.73
C GLU A 3 19.26 21.47 20.72
N GLU A 4 18.13 22.13 20.44
CA GLU A 4 17.19 21.69 19.39
C GLU A 4 17.87 21.82 18.01
N LEU A 5 17.47 20.99 17.03
CA LEU A 5 18.09 21.00 15.69
C LEU A 5 17.92 22.37 14.98
N MET A 6 16.84 23.06 15.33
CA MET A 6 16.46 24.36 14.78
C MET A 6 15.72 25.17 15.85
N ASP A 7 15.65 26.48 15.68
CA ASP A 7 14.89 27.35 16.57
C ASP A 7 13.35 27.22 16.39
N GLU A 8 12.60 27.77 17.33
CA GLU A 8 11.14 27.75 17.32
C GLU A 8 10.52 28.38 16.07
N LYS A 9 11.11 29.45 15.54
CA LYS A 9 10.58 30.13 14.34
C LYS A 9 10.72 29.23 13.11
N SER A 10 11.87 28.59 12.96
CA SER A 10 12.20 27.67 11.88
C SER A 10 11.32 26.41 11.93
N ARG A 11 11.11 25.87 13.13
CA ARG A 11 10.19 24.77 13.38
C ARG A 11 8.75 25.13 12.99
N ASP A 12 8.27 26.28 13.46
CA ASP A 12 6.88 26.72 13.23
C ASP A 12 6.62 27.05 11.75
N LEU A 13 7.62 27.57 11.03
CA LEU A 13 7.61 27.75 9.56
C LEU A 13 7.34 26.41 8.85
N ILE A 14 8.11 25.36 9.18
CA ILE A 14 7.94 24.03 8.55
C ILE A 14 6.55 23.45 8.84
N LEU A 15 6.09 23.54 10.10
CA LEU A 15 4.77 23.03 10.49
C LEU A 15 3.62 23.81 9.83
N ALA A 16 3.76 25.13 9.66
CA ALA A 16 2.78 25.94 8.93
C ALA A 16 2.77 25.62 7.42
N ALA A 17 3.94 25.35 6.84
CA ALA A 17 4.05 24.88 5.46
C ALA A 17 3.37 23.50 5.29
N GLU A 18 3.55 22.59 6.24
CA GLU A 18 2.85 21.30 6.26
C GLU A 18 1.31 21.47 6.27
N ILE A 19 0.78 22.37 7.12
CA ILE A 19 -0.66 22.69 7.14
C ILE A 19 -1.12 23.25 5.78
N THR A 20 -0.30 24.12 5.17
CA THR A 20 -0.56 24.71 3.85
C THR A 20 -0.63 23.63 2.76
N GLY A 21 0.31 22.68 2.76
CA GLY A 21 0.31 21.55 1.83
C GLY A 21 -0.87 20.61 2.02
N LEU A 22 -1.29 20.36 3.27
CA LEU A 22 -2.47 19.52 3.55
C LEU A 22 -3.77 20.16 3.01
N LEU A 23 -3.85 21.49 2.96
CA LEU A 23 -5.02 22.23 2.49
C LEU A 23 -5.09 22.41 0.97
N HIS A 24 -4.06 22.00 0.22
CA HIS A 24 -3.91 22.37 -1.19
C HIS A 24 -5.09 21.95 -2.09
N ASP A 25 -5.77 20.85 -1.75
CA ASP A 25 -6.87 20.29 -2.54
C ASP A 25 -8.23 20.43 -1.85
N LEU A 26 -8.33 21.36 -0.89
CA LEU A 26 -9.56 21.63 -0.14
C LEU A 26 -10.79 21.79 -1.05
N GLY A 27 -10.63 22.34 -2.26
CA GLY A 27 -11.71 22.49 -3.22
C GLY A 27 -12.36 21.18 -3.70
N LYS A 28 -11.67 20.03 -3.60
CA LYS A 28 -12.22 18.71 -3.96
C LYS A 28 -13.36 18.24 -3.04
N LEU A 29 -13.52 18.87 -1.88
CA LEU A 29 -14.66 18.66 -0.97
C LEU A 29 -15.96 19.34 -1.42
N ARG A 30 -15.94 20.10 -2.51
CA ARG A 30 -17.13 20.78 -3.03
C ARG A 30 -18.00 19.82 -3.84
N ALA A 31 -19.31 19.88 -3.65
CA ALA A 31 -20.26 19.13 -4.48
C ALA A 31 -20.06 19.42 -5.97
N GLU A 32 -19.76 20.67 -6.32
CA GLU A 32 -19.53 21.10 -7.70
C GLU A 32 -18.30 20.43 -8.34
N PHE A 33 -17.30 20.03 -7.54
CA PHE A 33 -16.14 19.27 -8.03
C PHE A 33 -16.55 17.87 -8.46
N ALA A 34 -17.33 17.16 -7.64
CA ALA A 34 -17.84 15.84 -7.99
C ALA A 34 -18.74 15.89 -9.23
N GLU A 35 -19.60 16.91 -9.35
CA GLU A 35 -20.39 17.14 -10.55
C GLU A 35 -19.50 17.39 -11.77
N GLU A 36 -18.48 18.23 -11.65
CA GLU A 36 -17.56 18.56 -12.75
C GLU A 36 -16.74 17.36 -13.24
N LYS A 37 -16.27 16.52 -12.30
CA LYS A 37 -15.39 15.38 -12.62
C LYS A 37 -16.14 14.06 -12.85
N SER A 38 -17.46 14.09 -12.78
CA SER A 38 -18.29 12.96 -13.18
C SER A 38 -18.36 12.85 -14.71
N ARG A 39 -18.57 11.63 -15.22
CA ARG A 39 -18.68 11.33 -16.66
C ARG A 39 -19.81 12.10 -17.34
N ASP A 40 -20.90 12.33 -16.61
CA ASP A 40 -22.07 13.10 -17.02
C ASP A 40 -21.96 14.60 -16.67
N GLY A 41 -20.83 14.99 -16.10
CA GLY A 41 -20.50 16.33 -15.66
C GLY A 41 -20.26 17.32 -16.78
N LYS A 42 -20.41 18.61 -16.45
CA LYS A 42 -19.98 19.71 -17.32
C LYS A 42 -18.84 20.45 -16.65
N SER A 43 -17.75 20.65 -17.39
CA SER A 43 -16.62 21.44 -16.89
C SER A 43 -17.07 22.85 -16.51
N ARG A 44 -16.65 23.27 -15.32
CA ARG A 44 -16.93 24.60 -14.76
C ARG A 44 -15.75 25.57 -14.99
N LEU A 45 -14.70 25.14 -15.69
CA LEU A 45 -13.52 25.94 -16.05
C LEU A 45 -13.87 27.25 -16.76
N LYS A 46 -14.89 27.24 -17.63
CA LYS A 46 -15.34 28.44 -18.35
C LYS A 46 -15.90 29.52 -17.41
N ASN A 47 -16.31 29.13 -16.19
CA ASN A 47 -16.79 30.03 -15.15
C ASN A 47 -15.64 30.59 -14.29
N VAL A 48 -14.43 30.01 -14.38
CA VAL A 48 -13.21 30.58 -13.81
C VAL A 48 -12.75 31.72 -14.73
N LYS A 49 -13.26 32.94 -14.50
CA LYS A 49 -13.01 34.09 -15.39
C LYS A 49 -11.52 34.31 -15.61
N ASN A 50 -11.12 34.46 -16.88
CA ASN A 50 -9.73 34.63 -17.31
C ASN A 50 -8.78 33.46 -16.98
N ALA A 51 -9.29 32.28 -16.58
CA ALA A 51 -8.57 31.01 -16.36
C ALA A 51 -7.11 31.18 -15.93
N ILE A 52 -6.91 31.87 -14.80
CA ILE A 52 -5.59 31.99 -14.17
C ILE A 52 -5.13 30.63 -13.61
N GLN A 53 -6.04 29.67 -13.49
CA GLN A 53 -5.78 28.30 -13.08
C GLN A 53 -6.40 27.27 -14.04
N THR A 54 -5.85 26.06 -14.06
CA THR A 54 -6.26 24.95 -14.93
C THR A 54 -7.46 24.16 -14.43
N ASP A 55 -7.82 24.27 -13.14
CA ASP A 55 -8.90 23.53 -12.49
C ASP A 55 -9.68 24.42 -11.50
N ALA A 56 -11.01 24.28 -11.47
CA ALA A 56 -11.87 25.15 -10.68
C ALA A 56 -11.72 24.97 -9.16
N HIS A 57 -11.31 23.79 -8.70
CA HIS A 57 -11.13 23.50 -7.27
C HIS A 57 -9.90 24.20 -6.68
N GLY A 58 -8.87 24.47 -7.49
CA GLY A 58 -7.76 25.33 -7.09
C GLY A 58 -8.16 26.81 -6.95
N ALA A 59 -9.31 27.20 -7.51
CA ALA A 59 -9.73 28.60 -7.60
C ALA A 59 -10.54 29.08 -6.41
N ILE A 60 -10.84 28.21 -5.44
CA ILE A 60 -11.81 28.52 -4.38
C ILE A 60 -11.43 29.76 -3.54
N LEU A 61 -10.15 30.17 -3.54
CA LEU A 61 -9.66 31.37 -2.85
C LEU A 61 -9.74 32.67 -3.69
N GLU A 62 -10.05 32.57 -4.98
CA GLU A 62 -10.07 33.71 -5.91
C GLU A 62 -11.49 34.25 -6.08
N GLU A 63 -12.02 34.97 -5.09
CA GLU A 63 -13.45 35.36 -5.00
C GLU A 63 -14.06 35.91 -6.29
N ASP A 64 -13.36 36.81 -7.02
CA ASP A 64 -13.86 37.40 -8.27
C ASP A 64 -13.68 36.51 -9.50
N LYS A 65 -12.92 35.41 -9.38
CA LYS A 65 -12.47 34.55 -10.47
C LYS A 65 -12.86 33.08 -10.27
N ARG A 66 -13.42 32.68 -9.13
CA ARG A 66 -13.77 31.29 -8.79
C ARG A 66 -15.13 30.87 -9.34
N ALA A 67 -15.27 29.59 -9.67
CA ALA A 67 -16.56 29.01 -10.08
C ALA A 67 -17.45 28.64 -8.88
N TYR A 68 -16.81 28.27 -7.76
CA TYR A 68 -17.45 27.93 -6.49
C TYR A 68 -16.46 28.20 -5.33
N PRO A 69 -16.96 28.39 -4.11
CA PRO A 69 -18.36 28.71 -3.78
C PRO A 69 -18.76 30.10 -4.33
N GLU A 70 -20.06 30.42 -4.30
CA GLU A 70 -20.54 31.73 -4.79
C GLU A 70 -19.84 32.92 -4.12
N LYS A 71 -19.78 34.06 -4.81
CA LYS A 71 -19.21 35.30 -4.27
C LYS A 71 -19.94 35.75 -2.99
N GLY A 72 -19.20 36.24 -1.99
CA GLY A 72 -19.77 36.63 -0.69
C GLY A 72 -20.24 35.48 0.20
N LYS A 73 -19.98 34.22 -0.20
CA LYS A 73 -20.09 33.06 0.68
C LYS A 73 -18.70 32.60 1.13
N ASP A 74 -18.66 31.97 2.29
CA ASP A 74 -17.44 31.38 2.86
C ASP A 74 -16.28 32.37 3.01
N ASP A 75 -16.53 33.52 3.66
CA ASP A 75 -15.53 34.58 3.91
C ASP A 75 -14.25 34.10 4.60
N TRP A 76 -14.32 32.95 5.29
CA TRP A 76 -13.15 32.28 5.89
C TRP A 76 -12.11 31.85 4.84
N LEU A 77 -12.49 31.67 3.58
CA LEU A 77 -11.57 31.41 2.48
C LEU A 77 -10.65 32.62 2.23
N GLN A 78 -11.20 33.85 2.29
CA GLN A 78 -10.37 35.05 2.18
C GLN A 78 -9.46 35.22 3.40
N GLN A 79 -9.93 34.82 4.58
CA GLN A 79 -9.08 34.78 5.77
C GLN A 79 -7.94 33.78 5.59
N LEU A 80 -8.18 32.57 5.08
CA LEU A 80 -7.08 31.62 4.78
C LEU A 80 -6.06 32.19 3.79
N LYS A 81 -6.53 32.89 2.76
CA LYS A 81 -5.68 33.51 1.73
C LYS A 81 -4.79 34.62 2.31
N ASN A 82 -5.35 35.48 3.17
CA ASN A 82 -4.70 36.70 3.65
C ASN A 82 -4.68 36.77 5.19
N HIS A 83 -4.17 35.75 5.88
CA HIS A 83 -4.10 35.75 7.33
C HIS A 83 -2.74 36.27 7.81
N GLU A 84 -2.67 37.52 8.29
CA GLU A 84 -1.42 38.17 8.74
C GLU A 84 -0.60 37.32 9.72
N GLY A 85 -1.28 36.72 10.71
CA GLY A 85 -0.60 35.87 11.70
C GLY A 85 0.07 34.63 11.11
N TRP A 86 -0.50 34.01 10.08
CA TRP A 86 0.08 32.85 9.42
C TRP A 86 1.11 33.27 8.37
N ALA A 87 0.89 34.41 7.70
CA ALA A 87 1.87 35.01 6.80
C ALA A 87 3.20 35.29 7.52
N GLU A 88 3.15 35.81 8.76
CA GLU A 88 4.37 36.05 9.54
C GLU A 88 5.08 34.75 9.96
N VAL A 89 4.33 33.68 10.26
CA VAL A 89 4.93 32.36 10.55
C VAL A 89 5.56 31.76 9.30
N LEU A 90 4.93 31.91 8.13
CA LEU A 90 5.42 31.40 6.85
C LEU A 90 6.52 32.27 6.22
N LYS A 91 6.84 33.42 6.81
CA LYS A 91 7.79 34.38 6.23
C LYS A 91 9.21 33.84 6.26
N LEU A 92 9.79 33.67 5.07
CA LEU A 92 11.19 33.31 4.90
C LEU A 92 12.11 34.49 5.25
N PRO A 93 13.21 34.29 5.99
CA PRO A 93 14.22 35.33 6.22
C PRO A 93 14.79 35.90 4.91
N GLU A 94 14.96 37.22 4.84
CA GLU A 94 15.47 37.91 3.64
C GLU A 94 16.88 37.47 3.24
N THR A 95 17.67 36.96 4.19
CA THR A 95 19.01 36.43 3.95
C THR A 95 19.01 35.07 3.24
N TRP A 96 17.90 34.33 3.31
CA TRP A 96 17.76 32.98 2.76
C TRP A 96 17.21 32.98 1.33
N ILE A 97 16.81 34.14 0.80
CA ILE A 97 16.09 34.28 -0.46
C ILE A 97 16.63 35.47 -1.26
N LYS A 98 16.29 35.55 -2.55
CA LYS A 98 16.62 36.72 -3.38
C LYS A 98 15.68 37.90 -3.08
N SER A 99 16.14 39.13 -3.30
CA SER A 99 15.44 40.37 -2.88
C SER A 99 14.06 40.60 -3.50
N LYS A 100 13.75 39.98 -4.64
CA LYS A 100 12.47 40.12 -5.36
C LYS A 100 11.46 39.00 -5.05
N THR A 101 11.79 38.11 -4.13
CA THR A 101 10.96 36.96 -3.77
C THR A 101 9.62 37.41 -3.18
N VAL A 102 8.52 36.88 -3.71
CA VAL A 102 7.19 37.08 -3.15
C VAL A 102 7.00 36.11 -1.97
N GLN A 103 6.70 36.68 -0.81
CA GLN A 103 6.45 35.94 0.44
C GLN A 103 5.02 35.43 0.52
N ALA A 104 4.79 34.47 1.41
CA ALA A 104 3.46 33.93 1.65
C ALA A 104 2.48 34.97 2.22
N LEU A 105 1.21 34.88 1.81
CA LEU A 105 0.14 35.78 2.27
C LEU A 105 -0.73 35.16 3.37
N GLY A 106 -0.64 33.84 3.56
CA GLY A 106 -1.42 33.05 4.50
C GLY A 106 -1.26 31.56 4.21
N LEU A 107 -2.19 30.74 4.69
CA LEU A 107 -2.17 29.28 4.48
C LEU A 107 -2.67 28.85 3.09
N GLY A 108 -3.00 29.79 2.22
CA GLY A 108 -3.68 29.52 0.94
C GLY A 108 -2.75 29.29 -0.26
N ASP A 109 -1.44 29.47 -0.14
CA ASP A 109 -0.57 29.60 -1.31
C ASP A 109 -0.39 28.29 -2.09
N ALA A 110 -0.26 27.14 -1.43
CA ALA A 110 -0.28 25.83 -2.09
C ALA A 110 -1.59 25.60 -2.86
N LEU A 111 -2.74 25.85 -2.22
CA LEU A 111 -4.07 25.77 -2.82
C LEU A 111 -4.23 26.71 -4.03
N ARG A 112 -3.61 27.89 -4.01
CA ARG A 112 -3.68 28.86 -5.11
C ARG A 112 -2.75 28.53 -6.27
N GLN A 113 -1.57 28.00 -6.02
CA GLN A 113 -0.53 27.87 -7.05
C GLN A 113 -0.47 26.49 -7.73
N HIS A 114 -0.97 25.41 -7.12
CA HIS A 114 -0.84 24.06 -7.71
C HIS A 114 -1.54 23.85 -9.07
N HIS A 115 -2.50 24.73 -9.40
CA HIS A 115 -3.13 24.79 -10.72
C HIS A 115 -2.84 26.08 -11.48
N ALA A 116 -1.87 26.90 -11.05
CA ALA A 116 -1.58 28.18 -11.69
C ALA A 116 -1.15 28.01 -13.16
N THR A 117 -1.60 28.94 -14.00
CA THR A 117 -1.22 29.03 -15.41
C THR A 117 -0.25 30.19 -15.64
N GLY A 118 0.37 30.27 -16.83
CA GLY A 118 1.18 31.43 -17.23
C GLY A 118 0.43 32.78 -17.28
N LYS A 119 -0.88 32.81 -16.98
CA LYS A 119 -1.66 34.06 -16.80
C LYS A 119 -1.66 34.57 -15.36
N PHE A 120 -1.18 33.77 -14.40
CA PHE A 120 -1.02 34.19 -13.02
C PHE A 120 0.06 35.30 -12.96
N LEU A 121 -0.18 36.38 -12.21
CA LEU A 121 0.75 37.49 -12.19
C LEU A 121 1.99 37.10 -11.38
N ALA A 122 3.19 37.39 -11.88
CA ALA A 122 4.45 37.05 -11.20
C ALA A 122 4.49 37.58 -9.75
N LYS A 123 3.93 38.77 -9.50
CA LYS A 123 3.83 39.36 -8.15
C LYS A 123 2.89 38.63 -7.18
N GLU A 124 2.11 37.68 -7.66
CA GLU A 124 1.17 36.88 -6.86
C GLU A 124 1.69 35.46 -6.62
N LEU A 125 2.75 35.03 -7.32
CA LEU A 125 3.35 33.71 -7.21
C LEU A 125 4.38 33.71 -6.07
N THR A 126 4.06 33.03 -4.98
CA THR A 126 4.96 32.88 -3.83
C THR A 126 5.95 31.75 -4.07
N LEU A 127 7.17 31.88 -3.52
CA LEU A 127 8.17 30.81 -3.59
C LEU A 127 7.68 29.51 -2.94
N LEU A 128 6.97 29.61 -1.80
CA LEU A 128 6.43 28.45 -1.09
C LEU A 128 5.40 27.69 -1.93
N GLY A 129 4.50 28.40 -2.61
CA GLY A 129 3.52 27.77 -3.48
C GLY A 129 4.16 27.11 -4.71
N ASP A 130 5.25 27.66 -5.23
CA ASP A 130 6.00 27.04 -6.33
C ASP A 130 6.73 25.77 -5.85
N ILE A 131 7.47 25.84 -4.74
CA ILE A 131 8.13 24.67 -4.12
C ILE A 131 7.10 23.56 -3.83
N TYR A 132 5.94 23.93 -3.28
CA TYR A 132 4.84 22.98 -3.06
C TYR A 132 4.40 22.32 -4.37
N THR A 133 4.08 23.13 -5.38
CA THR A 133 3.50 22.64 -6.65
C THR A 133 4.43 21.66 -7.33
N VAL A 134 5.70 22.03 -7.49
CA VAL A 134 6.64 21.25 -8.30
C VAL A 134 7.43 20.21 -7.51
N GLY A 135 7.70 20.49 -6.23
CA GLY A 135 8.49 19.66 -5.35
C GLY A 135 7.65 18.61 -4.64
N ALA A 136 6.35 18.86 -4.42
CA ALA A 136 5.47 17.95 -3.70
C ALA A 136 4.31 17.43 -4.54
N ASP A 137 3.35 18.28 -4.94
CA ASP A 137 2.13 17.82 -5.64
C ASP A 137 2.46 17.05 -6.92
N TRP A 138 3.29 17.62 -7.80
CA TRP A 138 3.67 16.96 -9.04
C TRP A 138 4.43 15.65 -8.81
N ARG A 139 5.20 15.54 -7.71
CA ARG A 139 6.00 14.34 -7.40
C ARG A 139 5.13 13.19 -6.90
N ASP A 140 4.22 13.46 -5.96
CA ASP A 140 3.24 12.47 -5.48
C ASP A 140 2.30 12.06 -6.62
N SER A 141 1.75 13.06 -7.29
CA SER A 141 0.79 12.86 -8.37
C SER A 141 1.36 12.09 -9.55
N ALA A 142 2.65 12.14 -9.86
CA ALA A 142 3.17 11.48 -11.06
C ALA A 142 2.91 9.97 -11.08
N LEU A 143 3.06 9.29 -9.94
CA LEU A 143 2.79 7.86 -9.79
C LEU A 143 1.30 7.51 -9.85
N ASP A 144 0.42 8.45 -9.51
CA ASP A 144 -1.03 8.22 -9.55
C ASP A 144 -1.67 8.79 -10.81
N LYS A 145 -1.05 9.78 -11.47
CA LYS A 145 -1.53 10.45 -12.67
C LYS A 145 -1.14 9.75 -13.97
N THR A 146 -0.08 8.96 -13.98
CA THR A 146 0.16 7.96 -15.05
C THR A 146 -1.02 7.04 -15.23
N SER A 147 -1.86 6.92 -14.20
CA SER A 147 -2.95 5.99 -14.10
C SER A 147 -4.35 6.65 -14.27
N VAL A 148 -4.43 7.97 -14.50
CA VAL A 148 -5.71 8.64 -14.85
C VAL A 148 -5.77 9.04 -16.32
N HIS A 149 -6.96 9.47 -16.76
CA HIS A 149 -7.31 9.82 -18.13
C HIS A 149 -7.67 8.62 -19.01
N THR A 150 -8.47 7.70 -18.47
CA THR A 150 -9.22 6.74 -19.30
C THR A 150 -10.70 7.13 -19.28
N GLN A 151 -11.33 7.18 -20.46
CA GLN A 151 -12.77 7.46 -20.55
C GLN A 151 -13.59 6.38 -19.82
N SER A 152 -13.09 5.15 -19.81
CA SER A 152 -13.65 4.03 -19.05
C SER A 152 -13.57 4.28 -17.53
N GLY A 153 -12.54 4.97 -17.03
CA GLY A 153 -12.37 5.26 -15.61
C GLY A 153 -13.36 6.28 -15.03
N GLU A 154 -13.95 7.13 -15.86
CA GLU A 154 -14.84 8.19 -15.39
C GLU A 154 -16.14 7.64 -14.76
N GLN A 155 -16.36 7.98 -13.49
CA GLN A 155 -17.56 7.56 -12.76
C GLN A 155 -18.76 8.45 -13.11
N ARG A 156 -19.94 7.85 -13.28
CA ARG A 156 -21.21 8.59 -13.31
C ARG A 156 -21.56 9.07 -11.90
N LEU A 157 -22.04 10.30 -11.76
CA LEU A 157 -22.30 10.86 -10.43
C LEU A 157 -23.28 10.01 -9.61
N ALA A 158 -24.35 9.52 -10.25
CA ALA A 158 -25.37 8.67 -9.60
C ALA A 158 -24.85 7.30 -9.13
N ALA A 159 -23.67 6.89 -9.58
CA ALA A 159 -23.04 5.60 -9.25
C ALA A 159 -21.52 5.78 -8.98
N ALA A 160 -21.17 6.90 -8.34
CA ALA A 160 -19.81 7.20 -7.92
C ALA A 160 -19.54 6.66 -6.51
N TYR A 161 -18.37 6.04 -6.34
CA TYR A 161 -17.95 5.40 -5.10
C TYR A 161 -16.49 5.67 -4.78
N ILE A 162 -16.18 5.58 -3.49
CA ILE A 162 -14.84 5.38 -2.96
C ILE A 162 -14.63 3.88 -2.82
N THR A 163 -13.53 3.37 -3.37
CA THR A 163 -13.14 1.96 -3.22
C THR A 163 -12.14 1.79 -2.08
N ASP A 164 -12.04 0.57 -1.54
CA ASP A 164 -10.81 0.16 -0.88
C ASP A 164 -9.74 -0.24 -1.92
N SER A 165 -8.53 -0.49 -1.44
CA SER A 165 -7.38 -0.89 -2.25
C SER A 165 -7.54 -2.25 -2.93
N PHE A 166 -8.60 -2.99 -2.61
CA PHE A 166 -8.92 -4.31 -3.15
C PHE A 166 -10.00 -4.24 -4.24
N GLY A 167 -10.48 -3.04 -4.59
CA GLY A 167 -11.50 -2.83 -5.62
C GLY A 167 -12.94 -3.05 -5.13
N ASN A 168 -13.17 -3.11 -3.82
CA ASN A 168 -14.52 -3.14 -3.25
C ASN A 168 -15.01 -1.70 -3.07
N GLU A 169 -16.21 -1.39 -3.54
CA GLU A 169 -16.84 -0.08 -3.33
C GLU A 169 -17.40 -0.01 -1.91
N THR A 170 -16.76 0.79 -1.05
CA THR A 170 -17.03 0.82 0.39
C THR A 170 -17.91 1.98 0.81
N GLN A 171 -17.85 3.11 0.08
CA GLN A 171 -18.62 4.30 0.41
C GLN A 171 -19.14 4.98 -0.86
N SER A 172 -20.41 5.41 -0.83
CA SER A 172 -20.97 6.23 -1.90
C SER A 172 -20.34 7.63 -1.92
N TYR A 173 -20.00 8.12 -3.10
CA TYR A 173 -19.42 9.45 -3.32
C TYR A 173 -20.47 10.36 -3.99
N GLN A 174 -21.19 11.14 -3.17
CA GLN A 174 -22.34 11.93 -3.61
C GLN A 174 -22.25 13.38 -3.16
N THR A 175 -22.90 14.28 -3.90
CA THR A 175 -22.89 15.73 -3.63
C THR A 175 -23.41 16.08 -2.24
N GLN A 176 -24.47 15.40 -1.76
CA GLN A 176 -25.03 15.70 -0.43
C GLN A 176 -24.06 15.37 0.72
N ILE A 177 -23.23 14.34 0.53
CA ILE A 177 -22.19 13.98 1.49
C ILE A 177 -21.14 15.10 1.50
N LEU A 178 -20.66 15.50 0.33
CA LEU A 178 -19.66 16.56 0.18
C LEU A 178 -20.13 17.91 0.75
N ASP A 179 -21.38 18.31 0.51
CA ASP A 179 -21.95 19.53 1.08
C ASP A 179 -21.97 19.51 2.62
N LYS A 180 -22.34 18.36 3.21
CA LYS A 180 -22.32 18.16 4.67
C LYS A 180 -20.89 18.25 5.21
N GLU A 181 -19.94 17.62 4.53
CA GLU A 181 -18.53 17.60 4.92
C GLU A 181 -17.87 18.98 4.76
N TRP A 182 -18.16 19.73 3.68
CA TRP A 182 -17.70 21.11 3.48
C TRP A 182 -18.08 22.03 4.65
N ASN A 183 -19.33 21.94 5.10
CA ASN A 183 -19.81 22.71 6.24
C ASN A 183 -19.09 22.35 7.55
N GLN A 184 -18.68 21.08 7.72
CA GLN A 184 -17.88 20.66 8.88
C GLN A 184 -16.45 21.18 8.77
N VAL A 185 -15.82 21.10 7.60
CA VAL A 185 -14.47 21.65 7.37
C VAL A 185 -14.44 23.14 7.63
N ALA A 186 -15.43 23.91 7.18
CA ALA A 186 -15.54 25.34 7.45
C ALA A 186 -15.53 25.64 8.97
N LYS A 187 -16.23 24.83 9.78
CA LYS A 187 -16.22 24.96 11.25
C LYS A 187 -14.85 24.63 11.84
N ILE A 188 -14.22 23.54 11.39
CA ILE A 188 -12.90 23.13 11.88
C ILE A 188 -11.84 24.18 11.55
N ILE A 189 -11.80 24.68 10.32
CA ILE A 189 -10.86 25.71 9.90
C ILE A 189 -11.04 26.97 10.73
N LYS A 190 -12.28 27.45 10.91
CA LYS A 190 -12.55 28.61 11.77
C LYS A 190 -12.09 28.40 13.21
N ASN A 191 -12.34 27.23 13.77
CA ASN A 191 -12.03 26.95 15.18
C ASN A 191 -10.55 26.63 15.44
N ARG A 192 -9.86 26.00 14.49
CA ARG A 192 -8.49 25.51 14.64
C ARG A 192 -7.45 26.44 14.04
N LEU A 193 -7.69 26.97 12.83
CA LEU A 193 -6.70 27.74 12.08
C LEU A 193 -6.94 29.25 12.17
N LEU A 194 -8.20 29.69 12.21
CA LEU A 194 -8.55 31.11 12.20
C LEU A 194 -8.97 31.66 13.58
N SER A 195 -8.90 30.83 14.63
CA SER A 195 -9.17 31.29 15.99
C SER A 195 -8.02 32.16 16.50
N ASN A 196 -8.35 33.12 17.36
CA ASN A 196 -7.38 34.08 17.90
C ASN A 196 -6.19 33.35 18.55
N GLY A 197 -4.99 33.53 17.98
CA GLY A 197 -3.75 32.96 18.50
C GLY A 197 -3.42 31.54 18.02
N ALA A 198 -4.15 30.99 17.05
CA ALA A 198 -3.85 29.68 16.46
C ALA A 198 -2.40 29.58 15.92
N TRP A 199 -1.91 30.63 15.28
CA TRP A 199 -0.55 30.73 14.74
C TRP A 199 0.54 30.96 15.80
N LYS A 200 0.15 31.25 17.05
CA LYS A 200 1.12 31.46 18.17
C LYS A 200 1.57 30.15 18.82
N ASN A 201 0.87 29.04 18.54
CA ASN A 201 1.26 27.72 19.03
C ASN A 201 1.01 26.70 17.91
N VAL A 202 1.90 26.71 16.92
CA VAL A 202 1.74 25.94 15.69
C VAL A 202 1.70 24.44 15.96
N ILE A 203 2.51 23.92 16.90
CA ILE A 203 2.49 22.49 17.29
C ILE A 203 1.09 22.07 17.78
N LYS A 204 0.49 22.82 18.71
CA LYS A 204 -0.84 22.49 19.25
C LYS A 204 -1.90 22.59 18.15
N THR A 205 -1.81 23.62 17.33
CA THR A 205 -2.74 23.85 16.22
C THR A 205 -2.66 22.74 15.17
N ARG A 206 -1.45 22.37 14.71
CA ARG A 206 -1.22 21.27 13.77
C ARG A 206 -1.82 19.96 14.29
N LYS A 207 -1.51 19.58 15.54
CA LYS A 207 -2.06 18.35 16.15
C LYS A 207 -3.59 18.32 16.15
N ALA A 208 -4.21 19.41 16.61
CA ALA A 208 -5.67 19.48 16.71
C ALA A 208 -6.33 19.53 15.34
N PHE A 209 -5.74 20.25 14.39
CA PHE A 209 -6.25 20.36 13.02
C PHE A 209 -6.19 19.02 12.29
N PHE A 210 -5.04 18.32 12.29
CA PHE A 210 -4.88 17.03 11.61
C PHE A 210 -5.88 15.99 12.15
N LYS A 211 -6.01 15.90 13.49
CA LYS A 211 -6.97 15.00 14.14
C LYS A 211 -8.42 15.26 13.70
N ASP A 212 -8.81 16.54 13.60
CA ASP A 212 -10.20 16.90 13.30
C ASP A 212 -10.51 16.85 11.79
N ILE A 213 -9.53 17.09 10.91
CA ILE A 213 -9.72 17.16 9.46
C ILE A 213 -9.64 15.79 8.78
N GLU A 214 -8.81 14.87 9.29
CA GLU A 214 -8.59 13.54 8.71
C GLU A 214 -9.90 12.76 8.45
N PRO A 215 -10.84 12.63 9.41
CA PRO A 215 -12.08 11.87 9.18
C PRO A 215 -12.97 12.46 8.08
N ILE A 216 -12.82 13.76 7.80
CA ILE A 216 -13.59 14.43 6.76
C ILE A 216 -12.93 14.22 5.39
N PHE A 217 -11.62 14.39 5.31
CA PHE A 217 -10.88 14.19 4.07
C PHE A 217 -10.94 12.73 3.59
N ARG A 218 -11.05 11.75 4.49
CA ARG A 218 -11.27 10.34 4.13
C ARG A 218 -12.61 10.08 3.40
N LYS A 219 -13.57 11.01 3.44
CA LYS A 219 -14.87 10.90 2.75
C LYS A 219 -14.88 11.57 1.38
N ALA A 220 -13.74 12.09 0.92
CA ALA A 220 -13.57 12.65 -0.41
C ALA A 220 -12.47 11.91 -1.17
N LEU A 221 -12.48 12.03 -2.51
CA LEU A 221 -11.55 11.37 -3.39
C LEU A 221 -10.37 12.27 -3.75
N GLY A 222 -9.16 11.72 -3.75
CA GLY A 222 -7.99 12.37 -4.34
C GLY A 222 -8.10 12.39 -5.88
N ALA A 223 -8.52 11.27 -6.47
CA ALA A 223 -8.86 11.13 -7.88
C ALA A 223 -10.23 10.45 -8.04
N THR A 224 -11.07 10.95 -8.94
CA THR A 224 -12.46 10.47 -9.09
C THR A 224 -12.62 9.31 -10.06
N GLN A 225 -11.56 8.87 -10.76
CA GLN A 225 -11.65 7.83 -11.78
C GLN A 225 -11.32 6.45 -11.19
N ARG A 226 -11.99 5.42 -11.71
CA ARG A 226 -11.62 4.03 -11.45
C ARG A 226 -10.31 3.68 -12.19
N PRO A 227 -9.42 2.89 -11.57
CA PRO A 227 -9.48 2.32 -10.24
C PRO A 227 -8.77 3.19 -9.18
N THR A 228 -8.37 4.41 -9.52
CA THR A 228 -7.65 5.35 -8.61
C THR A 228 -8.52 6.00 -7.53
N ASN A 229 -9.82 5.70 -7.55
CA ASN A 229 -10.80 6.12 -6.56
C ASN A 229 -10.70 5.32 -5.24
N ASP A 230 -9.58 4.61 -5.04
CA ASP A 230 -9.17 4.01 -3.77
C ASP A 230 -8.47 5.04 -2.86
N VAL A 231 -7.68 5.95 -3.45
CA VAL A 231 -6.94 6.98 -2.70
C VAL A 231 -7.89 8.11 -2.28
N THR A 232 -8.08 8.25 -0.98
CA THR A 232 -8.90 9.34 -0.43
C THR A 232 -8.16 10.68 -0.49
N LEU A 233 -8.89 11.78 -0.33
CA LEU A 233 -8.31 13.12 -0.24
C LEU A 233 -7.32 13.23 0.93
N TRP A 234 -7.55 12.50 2.03
CA TRP A 234 -6.61 12.48 3.16
C TRP A 234 -5.26 11.90 2.75
N HIS A 235 -5.27 10.73 2.11
CA HIS A 235 -4.05 10.03 1.72
C HIS A 235 -3.22 10.85 0.73
N HIS A 236 -3.87 11.46 -0.27
CA HIS A 236 -3.20 12.34 -1.23
C HIS A 236 -2.66 13.63 -0.59
N CYS A 237 -3.47 14.34 0.19
CA CYS A 237 -3.04 15.57 0.85
C CYS A 237 -1.95 15.33 1.90
N PHE A 238 -2.01 14.23 2.65
CA PHE A 238 -0.99 13.92 3.65
C PHE A 238 0.34 13.54 3.00
N SER A 239 0.30 12.78 1.90
CA SER A 239 1.50 12.42 1.12
C SER A 239 2.19 13.67 0.56
N THR A 240 1.44 14.53 -0.15
CA THR A 240 1.96 15.79 -0.70
C THR A 240 2.45 16.73 0.39
N ALA A 241 1.72 16.88 1.51
CA ALA A 241 2.18 17.68 2.65
C ALA A 241 3.50 17.16 3.24
N SER A 242 3.71 15.83 3.24
CA SER A 242 4.94 15.20 3.75
C SER A 242 6.15 15.49 2.86
N LEU A 243 5.99 15.45 1.53
CA LEU A 243 7.02 15.88 0.58
C LEU A 243 7.31 17.38 0.73
N PHE A 244 6.27 18.21 0.85
CA PHE A 244 6.46 19.64 1.02
C PHE A 244 7.19 19.97 2.32
N LYS A 245 6.84 19.29 3.42
CA LYS A 245 7.54 19.39 4.70
C LYS A 245 9.02 19.05 4.55
N ALA A 246 9.36 17.96 3.88
CA ALA A 246 10.75 17.58 3.63
C ALA A 246 11.50 18.65 2.80
N ALA A 247 10.89 19.18 1.72
CA ALA A 247 11.50 20.24 0.92
C ALA A 247 11.73 21.53 1.73
N MET A 248 10.79 21.90 2.61
CA MET A 248 10.94 23.05 3.49
C MET A 248 12.01 22.86 4.55
N THR A 249 12.07 21.66 5.14
CA THR A 249 13.11 21.29 6.10
C THR A 249 14.50 21.43 5.47
N GLU A 250 14.70 21.01 4.22
CA GLU A 250 15.98 21.15 3.52
C GLU A 250 16.46 22.60 3.50
N GLY A 251 15.64 23.51 2.96
CA GLY A 251 16.00 24.92 2.87
C GLY A 251 16.15 25.61 4.23
N VAL A 252 15.43 25.16 5.26
CA VAL A 252 15.59 25.65 6.64
C VAL A 252 16.90 25.19 7.27
N LEU A 253 17.28 23.92 7.11
CA LEU A 253 18.53 23.39 7.64
C LEU A 253 19.75 23.97 6.92
N CYS A 254 19.65 24.15 5.60
CA CYS A 254 20.65 24.85 4.80
C CYS A 254 20.64 26.37 5.01
N GLN A 255 19.56 26.91 5.60
CA GLN A 255 19.32 28.35 5.74
C GLN A 255 19.42 29.11 4.41
N ASP A 256 19.00 28.47 3.31
CA ASP A 256 19.14 29.01 1.96
C ASP A 256 18.18 28.35 0.96
N PHE A 257 17.42 29.18 0.25
CA PHE A 257 16.57 28.79 -0.88
C PHE A 257 17.03 29.41 -2.20
N ARG A 258 18.06 30.28 -2.20
CA ARG A 258 18.50 31.06 -3.37
C ARG A 258 18.98 30.19 -4.52
N HIS A 259 19.50 29.00 -4.22
CA HIS A 259 19.94 28.03 -5.22
C HIS A 259 18.79 27.47 -6.08
N LEU A 260 17.55 27.56 -5.61
CA LEU A 260 16.34 27.19 -6.35
C LEU A 260 15.75 28.37 -7.13
N GLN A 261 16.32 29.57 -7.02
CA GLN A 261 15.70 30.80 -7.54
C GLN A 261 16.41 31.38 -8.77
N ASP A 262 15.62 31.91 -9.70
CA ASP A 262 16.11 32.72 -10.82
C ASP A 262 16.47 34.16 -10.37
N ASP A 263 16.97 35.00 -11.26
CA ASP A 263 17.37 36.39 -10.90
C ASP A 263 16.20 37.32 -10.58
N HIS A 264 14.97 36.86 -10.79
CA HIS A 264 13.74 37.55 -10.44
C HIS A 264 13.18 37.12 -9.07
N GLY A 265 13.85 36.20 -8.37
CA GLY A 265 13.39 35.68 -7.09
C GLY A 265 12.22 34.68 -7.22
N MET A 266 11.96 34.21 -8.43
CA MET A 266 11.01 33.15 -8.73
C MET A 266 11.71 31.79 -8.65
N LEU A 267 10.96 30.70 -8.55
CA LEU A 267 11.54 29.37 -8.69
C LEU A 267 12.11 29.18 -10.10
N ASP A 268 13.37 28.76 -10.19
CA ASP A 268 13.99 28.39 -11.46
C ASP A 268 13.55 26.98 -11.86
N PHE A 269 12.73 26.88 -12.90
CA PHE A 269 12.27 25.59 -13.44
C PHE A 269 13.42 24.75 -14.02
N ALA A 270 14.61 25.31 -14.27
CA ALA A 270 15.78 24.51 -14.62
C ALA A 270 16.36 23.74 -13.42
N LYS A 271 15.97 24.11 -12.18
CA LYS A 271 16.44 23.53 -10.91
C LYS A 271 15.47 22.55 -10.26
N LEU A 272 14.42 22.15 -10.97
CA LEU A 272 13.43 21.19 -10.45
C LEU A 272 14.02 19.83 -10.05
N GLY A 273 15.09 19.42 -10.72
CA GLY A 273 15.81 18.17 -10.42
C GLY A 273 16.56 18.17 -9.08
N CYS A 274 16.76 19.35 -8.47
CA CYS A 274 17.43 19.50 -7.17
C CYS A 274 16.53 19.12 -5.99
N ILE A 275 15.21 19.31 -6.10
CA ILE A 275 14.28 18.94 -5.02
C ILE A 275 14.07 17.41 -5.05
N ARG A 276 14.75 16.71 -4.15
CA ARG A 276 14.72 15.25 -3.99
C ARG A 276 14.44 14.85 -2.55
N PHE A 277 14.10 13.58 -2.36
CA PHE A 277 13.64 13.02 -1.10
C PHE A 277 14.35 11.71 -0.78
N ARG A 278 14.40 11.36 0.50
CA ARG A 278 14.87 10.05 0.98
C ARG A 278 13.79 9.40 1.84
N LEU A 279 13.79 8.08 1.88
CA LEU A 279 13.13 7.33 2.94
C LEU A 279 14.13 7.11 4.09
N LEU A 280 13.68 7.28 5.33
CA LEU A 280 14.44 6.99 6.54
C LEU A 280 13.67 5.95 7.37
N GLY A 281 14.21 4.74 7.47
CA GLY A 281 13.68 3.66 8.31
C GLY A 281 14.36 3.64 9.68
N ILE A 282 13.55 3.61 10.75
CA ILE A 282 14.01 3.36 12.13
C ILE A 282 13.35 2.05 12.56
N ARG A 283 14.13 0.98 12.61
CA ARG A 283 13.65 -0.40 12.68
C ARG A 283 14.25 -1.15 13.87
N TRP A 284 13.47 -2.04 14.50
CA TRP A 284 13.90 -2.97 15.55
C TRP A 284 13.28 -4.35 15.28
N ASP A 285 13.86 -5.39 15.87
CA ASP A 285 13.34 -6.76 15.71
C ASP A 285 12.33 -7.07 16.82
N TRP A 286 11.03 -6.89 16.51
CA TRP A 286 9.95 -7.19 17.44
C TRP A 286 9.90 -8.67 17.85
N ALA A 287 10.23 -9.55 16.91
CA ALA A 287 10.26 -10.98 17.16
C ALA A 287 11.35 -11.35 18.16
N ALA A 288 12.52 -10.70 18.10
CA ALA A 288 13.59 -10.86 19.07
C ALA A 288 13.21 -10.28 20.45
N LEU A 289 12.59 -9.09 20.49
CA LEU A 289 12.16 -8.44 21.75
C LEU A 289 11.15 -9.26 22.54
N THR A 290 10.30 -10.01 21.83
CA THR A 290 9.25 -10.84 22.42
C THR A 290 9.65 -12.31 22.56
N GLN A 291 10.90 -12.69 22.19
CA GLN A 291 11.28 -14.09 22.10
C GLN A 291 11.26 -14.83 23.43
N GLY A 292 11.64 -14.15 24.52
CA GLY A 292 11.70 -14.72 25.86
C GLY A 292 10.42 -14.55 26.65
N ALA A 293 9.30 -14.22 26.00
CA ALA A 293 8.06 -13.95 26.71
C ALA A 293 7.48 -15.18 27.41
N LEU A 294 7.42 -15.10 28.74
CA LEU A 294 6.97 -16.17 29.62
C LEU A 294 5.45 -16.18 29.79
N LYS A 295 4.82 -14.99 29.74
CA LYS A 295 3.36 -14.82 29.88
C LYS A 295 2.75 -13.91 28.80
N PRO A 296 1.46 -14.07 28.43
CA PRO A 296 0.84 -13.26 27.39
C PRO A 296 0.78 -11.77 27.74
N VAL A 297 0.66 -11.43 29.03
CA VAL A 297 0.58 -10.03 29.49
C VAL A 297 1.80 -9.20 29.10
N VAL A 298 2.97 -9.84 28.94
CA VAL A 298 4.19 -9.16 28.50
C VAL A 298 4.04 -8.61 27.08
N PHE A 299 3.34 -9.32 26.19
CA PHE A 299 3.08 -8.82 24.83
C PHE A 299 2.26 -7.55 24.85
N THR A 300 1.19 -7.53 25.64
CA THR A 300 0.35 -6.35 25.80
C THR A 300 1.15 -5.17 26.37
N ALA A 301 1.98 -5.42 27.40
CA ALA A 301 2.81 -4.39 28.02
C ALA A 301 3.90 -3.85 27.06
N LEU A 302 4.62 -4.73 26.36
CA LEU A 302 5.60 -4.33 25.36
C LEU A 302 4.94 -3.60 24.19
N THR A 303 3.72 -3.98 23.80
CA THR A 303 2.97 -3.29 22.74
C THR A 303 2.69 -1.85 23.14
N ALA A 304 2.34 -1.62 24.42
CA ALA A 304 2.18 -0.27 24.95
C ALA A 304 3.48 0.53 24.94
N HIS A 305 4.60 -0.09 25.34
CA HIS A 305 5.92 0.54 25.31
C HIS A 305 6.39 0.86 23.88
N ARG A 306 6.16 -0.04 22.93
CA ARG A 306 6.40 0.19 21.50
C ARG A 306 5.58 1.36 20.98
N ASN A 307 4.29 1.41 21.32
CA ASN A 307 3.43 2.52 20.92
C ASN A 307 3.90 3.84 21.55
N GLU A 308 4.41 3.82 22.78
CA GLU A 308 5.04 5.00 23.38
C GLU A 308 6.34 5.40 22.66
N ALA A 309 7.20 4.44 22.32
CA ALA A 309 8.41 4.71 21.53
C ALA A 309 8.07 5.38 20.18
N ILE A 310 7.06 4.87 19.47
CA ILE A 310 6.55 5.48 18.23
C ILE A 310 5.97 6.88 18.49
N ARG A 311 5.21 7.09 19.57
CA ARG A 311 4.71 8.43 19.96
C ARG A 311 5.84 9.40 20.25
N GLN A 312 6.93 8.94 20.87
CA GLN A 312 8.11 9.75 21.14
C GLN A 312 8.87 10.08 19.85
N LEU A 313 9.00 9.13 18.91
CA LEU A 313 9.53 9.41 17.57
C LEU A 313 8.69 10.45 16.83
N HIS A 314 7.36 10.32 16.82
CA HIS A 314 6.47 11.31 16.21
C HIS A 314 6.66 12.69 16.86
N ARG A 315 6.75 12.79 18.19
CA ARG A 315 7.03 14.06 18.88
C ARG A 315 8.40 14.62 18.49
N LEU A 316 9.43 13.78 18.42
CA LEU A 316 10.79 14.19 18.11
C LEU A 316 10.95 14.67 16.67
N LEU A 317 10.44 13.89 15.70
CA LEU A 317 10.77 14.00 14.27
C LEU A 317 9.69 14.68 13.42
N GLU A 318 8.43 14.70 13.86
CA GLU A 318 7.38 15.42 13.13
C GLU A 318 7.06 16.79 13.72
N LEU A 319 7.41 17.03 14.99
CA LEU A 319 6.93 18.20 15.73
C LEU A 319 8.06 19.04 16.31
N ASN A 320 8.93 18.46 17.12
CA ASN A 320 10.01 19.21 17.78
C ASN A 320 11.14 19.55 16.80
N ASN A 321 11.56 18.56 16.01
CA ASN A 321 12.52 18.73 14.90
C ASN A 321 11.82 18.17 13.65
N PRO A 322 10.95 18.95 12.98
CA PRO A 322 10.00 18.47 11.98
C PRO A 322 10.67 18.07 10.65
N ILE A 323 11.61 17.13 10.70
CA ILE A 323 12.44 16.72 9.56
C ILE A 323 11.65 15.98 8.47
N GLY A 324 10.46 15.48 8.81
CA GLY A 324 9.67 14.63 7.93
C GLY A 324 8.40 14.15 8.62
N ASN A 325 7.64 13.31 7.93
CA ASN A 325 6.46 12.63 8.47
C ASN A 325 6.62 11.12 8.38
N ILE A 326 6.07 10.40 9.37
CA ILE A 326 5.97 8.94 9.35
C ILE A 326 4.87 8.56 8.35
N ILE A 327 5.27 7.91 7.26
CA ILE A 327 4.36 7.46 6.20
C ILE A 327 4.05 5.96 6.28
N TYR A 328 4.80 5.22 7.11
CA TYR A 328 4.56 3.80 7.38
C TYR A 328 5.02 3.44 8.79
N LYS A 329 4.28 2.51 9.43
CA LYS A 329 4.63 1.91 10.71
C LYS A 329 4.10 0.49 10.83
N ASP A 330 4.82 -0.36 11.53
CA ASP A 330 4.46 -1.74 11.87
C ASP A 330 5.04 -2.12 13.25
N ASP A 331 4.92 -3.39 13.63
CA ASP A 331 5.50 -3.92 14.86
C ASP A 331 7.02 -3.70 14.98
N ASN A 332 7.72 -3.57 13.84
CA ASN A 332 9.17 -3.45 13.73
C ASN A 332 9.67 -2.01 13.60
N GLY A 333 8.80 -1.00 13.57
CA GLY A 333 9.19 0.40 13.61
C GLY A 333 8.52 1.27 12.56
N VAL A 334 9.23 2.29 12.07
CA VAL A 334 8.64 3.36 11.26
C VAL A 334 9.50 3.72 10.05
N VAL A 335 8.87 4.27 9.01
CA VAL A 335 9.52 4.84 7.83
C VAL A 335 9.02 6.27 7.61
N LEU A 336 9.95 7.19 7.40
CA LEU A 336 9.69 8.61 7.19
C LEU A 336 10.12 9.07 5.80
N VAL A 337 9.47 10.10 5.27
CA VAL A 337 9.97 10.90 4.15
C VAL A 337 10.79 12.06 4.68
N VAL A 338 12.02 12.21 4.23
CA VAL A 338 12.99 13.22 4.70
C VAL A 338 13.72 13.92 3.53
N PRO A 339 14.43 15.04 3.75
CA PRO A 339 15.14 15.78 2.71
C PRO A 339 16.15 14.96 1.91
N GLY A 340 16.39 15.37 0.67
CA GLY A 340 17.34 14.75 -0.23
C GLY A 340 18.75 15.34 -0.16
N PHE A 341 18.87 16.66 0.05
CA PHE A 341 20.09 17.46 -0.03
C PHE A 341 20.82 17.29 -1.37
N TYR A 342 20.10 17.30 -2.49
CA TYR A 342 20.68 17.01 -3.80
C TYR A 342 21.03 18.30 -4.56
N GLU A 343 22.33 18.59 -4.67
CA GLU A 343 22.85 19.62 -5.56
C GLU A 343 23.42 18.95 -6.83
N SER A 344 23.02 19.46 -8.00
CA SER A 344 23.23 19.02 -9.40
C SER A 344 24.58 18.37 -9.86
N SER A 345 25.20 17.48 -9.09
CA SER A 345 26.45 16.78 -9.44
C SER A 345 26.31 15.25 -9.34
N ALA A 346 27.02 14.56 -10.25
CA ALA A 346 27.04 13.11 -10.39
C ALA A 346 27.79 12.39 -9.25
N GLU A 347 28.34 13.13 -8.28
CA GLU A 347 29.00 12.59 -7.10
C GLU A 347 28.03 12.70 -5.91
N GLY A 348 27.07 11.79 -5.82
CA GLY A 348 26.06 11.75 -4.73
C GLY A 348 26.63 11.72 -3.29
N GLN A 349 27.95 11.77 -3.12
CA GLN A 349 28.67 11.91 -1.87
C GLN A 349 28.34 13.22 -1.14
N GLN A 350 28.27 14.37 -1.84
CA GLN A 350 27.95 15.64 -1.18
C GLN A 350 26.56 15.60 -0.52
N SER A 351 25.57 15.08 -1.25
CA SER A 351 24.22 14.87 -0.72
C SER A 351 24.20 13.93 0.48
N GLU A 352 25.04 12.91 0.46
CA GLU A 352 25.18 11.95 1.56
C GLU A 352 25.82 12.59 2.81
N ASP A 353 26.85 13.41 2.62
CA ASP A 353 27.54 14.12 3.69
C ASP A 353 26.62 15.14 4.36
N LEU A 354 25.87 15.93 3.57
CA LEU A 354 24.89 16.88 4.09
C LEU A 354 23.76 16.18 4.85
N PHE A 355 23.25 15.06 4.33
CA PHE A 355 22.24 14.27 5.03
C PHE A 355 22.75 13.76 6.39
N ARG A 356 24.00 13.27 6.45
CA ARG A 356 24.63 12.82 7.70
C ARG A 356 24.78 13.97 8.69
N GLN A 357 25.35 15.09 8.23
CA GLN A 357 25.63 16.27 9.04
C GLN A 357 24.35 16.88 9.62
N TYR A 358 23.31 17.06 8.81
CA TYR A 358 22.10 17.80 9.23
C TYR A 358 21.02 16.93 9.87
N ILE A 359 20.95 15.64 9.53
CA ILE A 359 19.87 14.76 10.01
C ILE A 359 20.39 13.66 10.94
N LEU A 360 21.32 12.83 10.47
CA LEU A 360 21.69 11.62 11.22
C LEU A 360 22.46 11.93 12.50
N GLU A 361 23.57 12.66 12.40
CA GLU A 361 24.46 12.92 13.53
C GLU A 361 23.79 13.70 14.67
N PRO A 362 22.98 14.75 14.43
CA PRO A 362 22.36 15.51 15.51
C PRO A 362 21.18 14.79 16.18
N LEU A 363 20.55 13.83 15.49
CA LEU A 363 19.33 13.16 15.96
C LEU A 363 19.55 11.74 16.45
N GLU A 364 20.67 11.08 16.13
CA GLU A 364 20.93 9.68 16.49
C GLU A 364 20.68 9.39 17.98
N THR A 365 21.36 10.11 18.88
CA THR A 365 21.19 9.91 20.33
C THR A 365 19.76 10.23 20.77
N LYS A 366 19.10 11.23 20.17
CA LYS A 366 17.72 11.60 20.49
C LYS A 366 16.74 10.50 20.05
N ILE A 367 16.97 9.88 18.91
CA ILE A 367 16.22 8.73 18.41
C ILE A 367 16.38 7.55 19.37
N LEU A 368 17.61 7.21 19.77
CA LEU A 368 17.85 6.13 20.73
C LEU A 368 17.17 6.38 22.08
N ASN A 369 17.16 7.62 22.56
CA ASN A 369 16.45 8.02 23.78
C ASN A 369 14.93 7.91 23.62
N ALA A 370 14.36 8.29 22.48
CA ALA A 370 12.93 8.10 22.21
C ALA A 370 12.52 6.61 22.22
N LEU A 371 13.45 5.74 21.81
CA LEU A 371 13.28 4.28 21.79
C LEU A 371 13.57 3.59 23.14
N ALA A 372 14.00 4.32 24.17
CA ALA A 372 14.39 3.73 25.46
C ALA A 372 13.28 2.88 26.11
N HIS A 373 12.00 3.19 25.85
CA HIS A 373 10.84 2.41 26.33
C HIS A 373 10.84 0.95 25.85
N LEU A 374 11.51 0.63 24.74
CA LEU A 374 11.65 -0.76 24.27
C LEU A 374 12.54 -1.60 25.22
N GLY A 375 13.28 -0.95 26.12
CA GLY A 375 14.21 -1.55 27.06
C GLY A 375 15.65 -1.37 26.60
N ALA A 376 16.54 -1.07 27.56
CA ALA A 376 17.98 -0.99 27.34
C ALA A 376 18.50 -2.30 26.74
N GLY A 377 19.35 -2.18 25.72
CA GLY A 377 19.88 -3.32 24.98
C GLY A 377 19.14 -3.66 23.69
N THR A 378 18.09 -2.92 23.33
CA THR A 378 17.33 -3.18 22.09
C THR A 378 18.15 -2.79 20.86
N PRO A 379 18.45 -3.72 19.93
CA PRO A 379 19.10 -3.39 18.67
C PRO A 379 18.16 -2.58 17.78
N VAL A 380 18.71 -1.53 17.16
CA VAL A 380 17.99 -0.62 16.27
C VAL A 380 18.80 -0.45 14.99
N ARG A 381 18.13 -0.63 13.85
CA ARG A 381 18.65 -0.30 12.53
C ARG A 381 18.08 1.04 12.09
N ILE A 382 18.95 2.00 11.82
CA ILE A 382 18.59 3.24 11.13
C ILE A 382 19.13 3.14 9.71
N ALA A 383 18.26 3.18 8.70
CA ALA A 383 18.62 3.01 7.30
C ALA A 383 17.97 4.06 6.41
N TRP A 384 18.61 4.42 5.30
CA TRP A 384 18.08 5.44 4.40
C TRP A 384 18.39 5.19 2.92
N THR A 385 17.52 5.70 2.06
CA THR A 385 17.67 5.58 0.60
C THR A 385 18.61 6.65 0.05
N ARG A 386 18.99 6.50 -1.22
CA ARG A 386 19.57 7.59 -2.04
C ARG A 386 18.54 8.72 -2.23
N PRO A 387 18.97 9.94 -2.62
CA PRO A 387 18.05 11.04 -2.90
C PRO A 387 17.31 10.78 -4.23
N ARG A 388 15.98 10.74 -4.18
CA ARG A 388 15.10 10.40 -5.30
C ARG A 388 14.12 11.51 -5.62
N LEU A 389 13.74 11.59 -6.91
CA LEU A 389 12.59 12.38 -7.34
C LEU A 389 11.27 11.74 -6.89
N TYR A 390 11.22 10.40 -6.93
CA TYR A 390 10.02 9.60 -6.66
C TYR A 390 10.34 8.48 -5.67
N LEU A 391 9.46 8.29 -4.68
CA LEU A 391 9.70 7.35 -3.58
C LEU A 391 9.10 5.98 -3.90
N THR A 392 9.94 5.06 -4.35
CA THR A 392 9.57 3.65 -4.61
C THR A 392 10.51 2.64 -3.93
N ASP A 393 11.63 3.10 -3.35
CA ASP A 393 12.68 2.25 -2.76
C ASP A 393 12.38 1.84 -1.28
N TYR A 394 11.13 1.54 -0.93
CA TYR A 394 10.73 1.17 0.45
C TYR A 394 11.47 -0.05 1.00
N ASN A 395 11.81 -0.99 0.11
CA ASN A 395 12.54 -2.21 0.42
C ASN A 395 13.92 -1.98 1.05
N ASP A 396 14.57 -0.86 0.79
CA ASP A 396 15.91 -0.55 1.33
C ASP A 396 15.84 -0.29 2.86
N VAL A 397 14.68 0.19 3.33
CA VAL A 397 14.51 0.72 4.70
C VAL A 397 13.54 -0.10 5.56
N MET A 398 12.69 -0.95 4.98
CA MET A 398 11.75 -1.80 5.72
C MET A 398 12.39 -2.97 6.51
N PRO A 399 13.46 -3.63 6.03
CA PRO A 399 14.07 -4.75 6.75
C PRO A 399 14.64 -4.33 8.12
N VAL A 400 14.51 -5.23 9.10
CA VAL A 400 15.11 -5.06 10.45
C VAL A 400 16.58 -5.47 10.48
N LYS A 401 17.01 -6.32 9.54
CA LYS A 401 18.38 -6.80 9.41
C LYS A 401 19.16 -5.93 8.42
N SER A 402 20.47 -5.91 8.61
CA SER A 402 21.43 -5.29 7.70
C SER A 402 21.24 -5.77 6.26
N GLN A 403 21.30 -4.86 5.29
CA GLN A 403 21.17 -5.16 3.86
C GLN A 403 22.28 -4.53 3.01
N ASP A 404 22.79 -3.34 3.37
CA ASP A 404 23.67 -2.52 2.50
C ASP A 404 24.53 -1.56 3.35
N GLN A 405 25.22 -0.60 2.71
CA GLN A 405 26.12 0.39 3.33
C GLN A 405 25.43 1.65 3.91
N ARG A 406 24.20 1.99 3.51
CA ARG A 406 23.44 3.18 4.00
C ARG A 406 22.61 2.86 5.24
N GLU A 407 23.29 2.41 6.29
CA GLU A 407 22.65 2.08 7.56
C GLU A 407 23.59 2.27 8.76
N ARG A 408 23.00 2.37 9.94
CA ARG A 408 23.67 2.30 11.24
C ARG A 408 22.96 1.25 12.09
N LEU A 409 23.74 0.32 12.63
CA LEU A 409 23.27 -0.66 13.61
C LEU A 409 23.68 -0.14 15.00
N LEU A 410 22.67 0.20 15.80
CA LEU A 410 22.81 0.86 17.09
C LEU A 410 22.08 0.05 18.16
N GLN A 411 22.21 0.48 19.41
CA GLN A 411 21.54 -0.14 20.55
C GLN A 411 20.99 0.91 21.50
N THR A 412 19.77 0.73 21.98
CA THR A 412 19.17 1.65 22.97
C THR A 412 19.82 1.45 24.35
N GLY A 413 19.97 2.55 25.11
CA GLY A 413 20.33 2.49 26.53
C GLY A 413 21.65 1.77 26.83
N GLU A 414 22.65 1.86 25.94
CA GLU A 414 23.94 1.16 26.12
C GLU A 414 24.62 1.53 27.44
N ASP A 415 24.74 2.82 27.75
CA ASP A 415 25.31 3.31 29.02
C ASP A 415 24.53 2.81 30.24
N GLU A 416 23.20 2.74 30.15
CA GLU A 416 22.35 2.22 31.22
C GLU A 416 22.59 0.74 31.42
N LEU A 417 22.67 -0.03 30.34
CA LEU A 417 22.97 -1.45 30.37
C LEU A 417 24.35 -1.72 30.99
N GLN A 418 25.38 -0.96 30.60
CA GLN A 418 26.72 -1.06 31.18
C GLN A 418 26.70 -0.74 32.68
N LYS A 419 26.00 0.32 33.10
CA LYS A 419 25.85 0.68 34.52
C LYS A 419 25.12 -0.40 35.32
N LEU A 420 24.11 -1.04 34.75
CA LEU A 420 23.39 -2.14 35.40
C LEU A 420 24.33 -3.31 35.71
N TRP A 421 25.17 -3.69 34.74
CA TRP A 421 26.16 -4.76 34.92
C TRP A 421 27.34 -4.38 35.83
N ALA A 422 27.65 -3.09 35.99
CA ALA A 422 28.74 -2.61 36.83
C ALA A 422 28.38 -2.49 38.34
N LYS A 423 27.10 -2.59 38.73
CA LYS A 423 26.69 -2.45 40.14
C LYS A 423 27.18 -3.64 41.00
N PRO A 424 27.87 -3.41 42.14
CA PRO A 424 28.20 -4.48 43.07
C PRO A 424 26.90 -5.03 43.68
N THR A 425 26.55 -6.26 43.35
CA THR A 425 25.29 -6.86 43.78
C THR A 425 25.55 -7.76 44.98
N LYS A 426 24.71 -7.68 46.03
CA LYS A 426 24.77 -8.61 47.17
C LYS A 426 24.03 -9.90 46.78
N GLY A 427 24.76 -11.00 46.61
CA GLY A 427 24.20 -12.32 46.27
C GLY A 427 24.68 -12.85 44.91
N GLN A 428 24.23 -14.05 44.52
CA GLN A 428 24.44 -14.58 43.17
C GLN A 428 23.53 -13.83 42.18
N ILE A 429 24.05 -13.53 40.99
CA ILE A 429 23.34 -12.85 39.90
C ILE A 429 23.17 -13.83 38.75
N GLU A 430 22.00 -13.83 38.13
CA GLU A 430 21.71 -14.57 36.90
C GLU A 430 21.29 -13.62 35.76
N ILE A 431 21.24 -14.14 34.53
CA ILE A 431 20.68 -13.41 33.39
C ILE A 431 19.16 -13.53 33.46
N CYS A 432 18.46 -12.38 33.36
CA CYS A 432 17.00 -12.34 33.35
C CYS A 432 16.42 -13.30 32.29
N SER A 433 15.59 -14.24 32.73
CA SER A 433 15.01 -15.29 31.86
C SER A 433 14.09 -14.75 30.75
N GLN A 434 13.52 -13.57 30.95
CA GLN A 434 12.59 -12.92 30.02
C GLN A 434 13.31 -12.14 28.91
N CYS A 435 14.25 -11.25 29.27
CA CYS A 435 14.93 -10.41 28.29
C CYS A 435 16.27 -10.98 27.79
N GLY A 436 16.91 -11.89 28.53
CA GLY A 436 18.21 -12.45 28.18
C GLY A 436 19.38 -11.48 28.21
N LEU A 437 19.19 -10.22 28.65
CA LEU A 437 20.18 -9.14 28.53
C LEU A 437 20.63 -8.52 29.86
N ARG A 438 19.75 -8.50 30.87
CA ARG A 438 19.95 -7.74 32.13
C ARG A 438 20.14 -8.65 33.33
N PRO A 439 20.90 -8.22 34.37
CA PRO A 439 21.08 -8.99 35.59
C PRO A 439 19.76 -9.11 36.37
N SER A 440 19.52 -10.28 36.97
CA SER A 440 18.44 -10.56 37.92
C SER A 440 19.00 -11.22 39.19
N GLN A 441 18.30 -11.11 40.31
CA GLN A 441 18.72 -11.77 41.55
C GLN A 441 18.53 -13.29 41.42
N ALA A 442 19.60 -14.05 41.66
CA ALA A 442 19.52 -15.51 41.70
C ALA A 442 18.72 -15.95 42.93
N ARG A 443 17.91 -17.00 42.78
CA ARG A 443 17.16 -17.60 43.88
C ARG A 443 17.63 -19.04 44.09
N GLU A 444 18.09 -19.37 45.29
CA GLU A 444 18.39 -20.76 45.65
C GLU A 444 17.07 -21.53 45.78
N LEU A 445 16.89 -22.54 44.92
CA LEU A 445 15.75 -23.46 44.98
C LEU A 445 16.08 -24.62 45.91
N ASN A 446 15.18 -24.95 46.84
CA ASN A 446 15.30 -26.19 47.60
C ASN A 446 15.08 -27.41 46.69
N ILE A 447 15.61 -28.57 47.06
CA ILE A 447 15.59 -29.82 46.25
C ILE A 447 14.14 -30.28 45.88
N GLY A 448 13.09 -29.70 46.49
CA GLY A 448 11.67 -29.94 46.15
C GLY A 448 10.92 -28.77 45.48
N GLU A 449 11.56 -27.62 45.30
CA GLU A 449 10.96 -26.43 44.65
C GLU A 449 11.23 -26.47 43.14
N GLY A 450 10.39 -27.17 42.40
CA GLY A 450 10.33 -27.09 40.93
C GLY A 450 9.15 -26.23 40.52
N GLY A 451 9.38 -25.00 40.06
CA GLY A 451 8.29 -24.11 39.69
C GLY A 451 8.64 -23.15 38.57
N LEU A 452 7.99 -23.35 37.41
CA LEU A 452 7.80 -22.35 36.34
C LEU A 452 7.12 -21.04 36.82
N THR A 453 6.89 -20.87 38.12
CA THR A 453 6.13 -19.77 38.74
C THR A 453 6.99 -18.80 39.56
N GLN A 454 8.31 -19.00 39.64
CA GLN A 454 9.23 -18.11 40.34
C GLN A 454 10.48 -17.85 39.48
N GLU A 455 10.35 -16.91 38.55
CA GLU A 455 11.34 -16.58 37.53
C GLU A 455 12.30 -15.48 38.03
N SER A 456 13.61 -15.64 37.81
CA SER A 456 14.60 -14.61 38.12
C SER A 456 14.56 -13.49 37.08
N LEU A 457 13.71 -12.49 37.32
CA LEU A 457 13.48 -11.35 36.42
C LEU A 457 14.25 -10.11 36.87
N CYS A 458 14.71 -9.32 35.90
CA CYS A 458 15.17 -7.96 36.18
C CYS A 458 13.97 -7.04 36.46
N GLU A 459 14.21 -5.94 37.18
CA GLU A 459 13.20 -4.92 37.55
C GLU A 459 12.25 -4.57 36.39
N PHE A 460 12.79 -4.13 35.25
CA PHE A 460 11.98 -3.81 34.07
C PHE A 460 11.08 -4.96 33.59
N CYS A 461 11.55 -6.21 33.64
CA CYS A 461 10.75 -7.34 33.17
C CYS A 461 9.69 -7.76 34.19
N ALA A 462 9.97 -7.56 35.49
CA ALA A 462 8.99 -7.77 36.55
C ALA A 462 7.82 -6.79 36.41
N ASP A 463 8.08 -5.52 36.09
CA ASP A 463 7.06 -4.49 35.87
C ASP A 463 6.05 -4.84 34.75
N LEU A 464 6.44 -5.69 33.80
CA LEU A 464 5.58 -6.11 32.69
C LEU A 464 4.52 -7.14 33.10
N LEU A 465 4.67 -7.82 34.24
CA LEU A 465 3.99 -9.09 34.56
C LEU A 465 2.70 -9.02 35.38
N ILE A 466 2.16 -7.84 35.69
CA ILE A 466 0.91 -7.75 36.47
C ILE A 466 -0.26 -8.35 35.67
N GLU A 467 -0.98 -9.38 36.13
CA GLU A 467 -1.99 -10.07 35.29
C GLU A 467 -3.44 -9.75 35.65
N ASP A 468 -3.70 -9.36 36.89
CA ASP A 468 -5.05 -9.18 37.43
C ASP A 468 -5.16 -8.02 38.45
N GLU A 469 -6.40 -7.65 38.79
CA GLU A 469 -6.75 -6.56 39.72
C GLU A 469 -6.30 -6.81 41.18
N ASP A 470 -6.00 -8.06 41.54
CA ASP A 470 -5.75 -8.55 42.91
C ASP A 470 -4.26 -8.91 43.20
N ASP A 471 -3.30 -8.57 42.33
CA ASP A 471 -1.87 -8.89 42.52
C ASP A 471 -1.18 -7.94 43.54
N GLU A 472 -1.21 -8.24 44.84
CA GLU A 472 -0.79 -7.35 45.96
C GLU A 472 0.69 -6.87 46.03
N GLU A 473 1.53 -6.98 44.99
CA GLU A 473 2.93 -6.53 45.04
C GLU A 473 3.23 -5.28 44.17
N GLN A 474 3.33 -4.13 44.86
CA GLN A 474 4.15 -2.92 44.59
C GLN A 474 3.56 -1.66 43.89
N THR A 475 3.99 -0.51 44.46
CA THR A 475 4.02 0.93 44.08
C THR A 475 2.89 1.66 43.34
N LEU A 476 2.12 1.01 42.45
CA LEU A 476 0.84 1.50 41.90
C LEU A 476 -0.22 0.46 42.24
N SER A 477 -1.49 0.84 42.45
CA SER A 477 -2.47 -0.20 42.76
C SER A 477 -2.62 -1.13 41.54
N PRO A 478 -2.57 -2.47 41.70
CA PRO A 478 -2.67 -3.45 40.59
C PRO A 478 -3.87 -3.20 39.66
N LYS A 479 -4.93 -2.66 40.24
CA LYS A 479 -6.13 -2.15 39.58
C LYS A 479 -5.87 -1.04 38.56
N GLU A 480 -5.03 -0.04 38.86
CA GLU A 480 -4.74 1.06 37.94
C GLU A 480 -4.01 0.56 36.68
N ILE A 481 -3.09 -0.37 36.86
CA ILE A 481 -2.32 -0.96 35.76
C ILE A 481 -3.22 -1.84 34.88
N TYR A 482 -4.12 -2.62 35.48
CA TYR A 482 -5.12 -3.39 34.73
C TYR A 482 -6.08 -2.50 33.93
N ILE A 483 -6.57 -1.41 34.52
CA ILE A 483 -7.43 -0.42 33.84
C ILE A 483 -6.68 0.20 32.66
N GLU A 484 -5.42 0.60 32.85
CA GLU A 484 -4.63 1.21 31.79
C GLU A 484 -4.36 0.22 30.65
N ARG A 485 -4.06 -1.05 30.95
CA ARG A 485 -3.93 -2.08 29.90
C ARG A 485 -5.23 -2.33 29.14
N THR A 486 -6.36 -2.33 29.84
CA THR A 486 -7.69 -2.45 29.23
C THR A 486 -7.93 -1.29 28.26
N ARG A 487 -7.60 -0.05 28.68
CA ARG A 487 -7.71 1.15 27.85
C ARG A 487 -6.82 1.05 26.61
N GLN A 488 -5.58 0.60 26.78
CA GLN A 488 -4.62 0.41 25.68
C GLN A 488 -5.04 -0.69 24.71
N ALA A 489 -5.65 -1.77 25.19
CA ALA A 489 -6.19 -2.83 24.35
C ALA A 489 -7.34 -2.29 23.47
N ILE A 490 -8.26 -1.49 24.02
CA ILE A 490 -9.32 -0.84 23.23
C ILE A 490 -8.72 0.10 22.19
N GLU A 491 -7.75 0.93 22.58
CA GLU A 491 -7.10 1.88 21.69
C GLU A 491 -6.39 1.19 20.52
N HIS A 492 -5.77 0.03 20.77
CA HIS A 492 -4.98 -0.67 19.76
C HIS A 492 -5.77 -1.69 18.94
N PHE A 493 -6.60 -2.51 19.59
CA PHE A 493 -7.31 -3.66 18.99
C PHE A 493 -8.80 -3.41 18.75
N GLY A 494 -9.36 -2.28 19.21
CA GLY A 494 -10.78 -1.97 19.11
C GLY A 494 -11.65 -2.55 20.24
N TRP A 495 -11.12 -3.51 20.99
CA TRP A 495 -11.81 -4.16 22.11
C TRP A 495 -10.86 -4.56 23.23
N ALA A 496 -11.40 -4.76 24.43
CA ALA A 496 -10.63 -5.24 25.59
C ALA A 496 -10.91 -6.72 25.89
N PRO A 497 -9.86 -7.51 26.13
CA PRO A 497 -10.03 -8.85 26.68
C PRO A 497 -10.54 -8.79 28.12
N ARG A 498 -11.39 -9.75 28.51
CA ARG A 498 -11.85 -9.89 29.90
C ARG A 498 -10.77 -10.33 30.87
N THR A 499 -9.67 -10.86 30.35
CA THR A 499 -8.53 -11.34 31.12
C THR A 499 -7.32 -11.53 30.20
N PHE A 500 -6.11 -11.32 30.73
CA PHE A 500 -4.85 -11.65 30.06
C PHE A 500 -4.29 -13.02 30.48
N ASN A 501 -5.10 -13.82 31.20
CA ASN A 501 -4.72 -15.12 31.75
C ASN A 501 -5.28 -16.28 30.90
N LEU A 502 -4.39 -17.15 30.40
CA LEU A 502 -4.74 -18.31 29.56
C LEU A 502 -5.68 -19.30 30.26
N HIS A 503 -5.44 -19.55 31.54
CA HIS A 503 -6.24 -20.48 32.33
C HIS A 503 -7.68 -20.00 32.46
N LYS A 504 -7.90 -18.70 32.68
CA LYS A 504 -9.23 -18.10 32.75
C LYS A 504 -9.98 -18.17 31.42
N ILE A 505 -9.32 -17.93 30.28
CA ILE A 505 -9.93 -18.13 28.95
C ILE A 505 -10.41 -19.56 28.79
N ARG A 506 -9.51 -20.51 29.05
CA ARG A 506 -9.80 -21.94 28.95
C ARG A 506 -10.99 -22.32 29.84
N GLN A 507 -10.99 -21.92 31.11
CA GLN A 507 -12.06 -22.28 32.06
C GLN A 507 -13.43 -21.76 31.63
N ARG A 508 -13.47 -20.59 30.99
CA ARG A 508 -14.73 -19.93 30.60
C ARG A 508 -15.28 -20.45 29.27
N ARG A 509 -14.41 -20.88 28.36
CA ARG A 509 -14.77 -21.13 26.96
C ARG A 509 -14.73 -22.60 26.54
N ASN A 510 -13.87 -23.42 27.14
CA ASN A 510 -13.91 -24.87 26.89
C ASN A 510 -15.02 -25.51 27.74
N LYS A 511 -16.03 -26.09 27.10
CA LYS A 511 -17.15 -26.80 27.75
C LYS A 511 -16.70 -28.10 28.40
N ASN A 512 -15.72 -28.79 27.81
CA ASN A 512 -15.16 -30.01 28.42
C ASN A 512 -14.06 -29.64 29.44
N THR A 513 -14.31 -29.94 30.72
CA THR A 513 -13.37 -29.71 31.83
C THR A 513 -12.05 -30.48 31.72
N ASP A 514 -11.91 -31.37 30.74
CA ASP A 514 -10.64 -32.06 30.44
C ASP A 514 -9.88 -31.41 29.27
N ASN A 515 -10.47 -30.47 28.53
CA ASN A 515 -9.76 -29.79 27.43
C ASN A 515 -8.95 -28.60 27.96
N ALA A 516 -7.67 -28.81 28.30
CA ALA A 516 -6.76 -27.77 28.78
C ALA A 516 -6.03 -27.01 27.65
N ARG A 517 -6.56 -27.07 26.43
CA ARG A 517 -5.90 -26.54 25.23
C ARG A 517 -6.39 -25.14 24.89
N VAL A 518 -5.45 -24.34 24.38
CA VAL A 518 -5.68 -23.06 23.74
C VAL A 518 -5.05 -23.07 22.35
N MET A 519 -5.40 -22.10 21.52
CA MET A 519 -4.85 -21.95 20.19
C MET A 519 -4.36 -20.51 19.97
N LEU A 520 -3.10 -20.39 19.55
CA LEU A 520 -2.55 -19.15 19.01
C LEU A 520 -2.82 -19.11 17.51
N LEU A 521 -3.64 -18.15 17.09
CA LEU A 521 -3.97 -17.86 15.70
C LEU A 521 -3.10 -16.70 15.21
N SER A 522 -2.68 -16.77 13.96
CA SER A 522 -1.94 -15.72 13.27
C SER A 522 -2.42 -15.59 11.83
N VAL A 523 -2.66 -14.36 11.38
CA VAL A 523 -2.87 -14.02 9.96
C VAL A 523 -1.76 -13.05 9.59
N HIS A 524 -1.01 -13.32 8.52
CA HIS A 524 0.07 -12.45 8.05
C HIS A 524 0.14 -12.36 6.53
N ILE A 525 0.66 -11.25 6.02
CA ILE A 525 1.02 -11.01 4.61
C ILE A 525 2.48 -10.58 4.51
N ASP A 526 3.03 -10.60 3.29
CA ASP A 526 4.36 -10.06 3.02
C ASP A 526 4.31 -8.55 2.77
N ALA A 527 4.69 -7.77 3.79
CA ALA A 527 4.71 -6.32 3.69
C ALA A 527 5.79 -5.78 2.74
N GLN A 528 6.91 -6.51 2.55
CA GLN A 528 7.95 -6.09 1.63
C GLN A 528 7.48 -6.23 0.19
N GLU A 529 6.81 -7.34 -0.16
CA GLU A 529 6.21 -7.53 -1.48
C GLU A 529 5.21 -6.43 -1.85
N ILE A 530 4.34 -6.05 -0.91
CA ILE A 530 3.39 -4.93 -1.10
C ILE A 530 4.13 -3.61 -1.33
N ALA A 531 5.17 -3.33 -0.53
CA ALA A 531 5.96 -2.11 -0.65
C ALA A 531 6.73 -2.00 -1.98
N ASN A 532 7.02 -3.14 -2.65
CA ASN A 532 7.58 -3.19 -4.00
C ASN A 532 6.55 -3.04 -5.12
N GLY A 533 5.26 -2.91 -4.78
CA GLY A 533 4.18 -2.85 -5.76
C GLY A 533 3.87 -4.19 -6.44
N MET A 534 4.39 -5.32 -5.93
CA MET A 534 4.17 -6.63 -6.57
C MET A 534 2.67 -7.02 -6.64
N PRO A 535 1.86 -6.83 -5.59
CA PRO A 535 0.40 -7.05 -5.65
C PRO A 535 -0.35 -6.09 -6.57
N LEU A 536 0.28 -4.98 -6.98
CA LEU A 536 -0.32 -3.97 -7.84
C LEU A 536 -0.17 -4.32 -9.33
N LEU A 537 0.71 -5.26 -9.70
CA LEU A 537 0.85 -5.77 -11.07
C LEU A 537 -0.44 -6.36 -11.63
N THR A 538 -1.24 -6.99 -10.77
CA THR A 538 -2.56 -7.56 -11.12
C THR A 538 -3.71 -6.58 -10.95
N GLN A 539 -3.40 -5.30 -10.75
CA GLN A 539 -4.35 -4.19 -10.67
C GLN A 539 -4.06 -3.26 -11.83
N VAL A 540 -4.66 -3.57 -12.98
CA VAL A 540 -4.42 -2.81 -14.20
C VAL A 540 -5.25 -1.55 -14.13
N VAL A 541 -4.59 -0.41 -14.26
CA VAL A 541 -5.24 0.89 -14.26
C VAL A 541 -5.67 1.31 -15.65
N ARG A 542 -4.85 0.99 -16.64
CA ARG A 542 -5.13 1.28 -18.05
C ARG A 542 -5.11 -0.01 -18.84
N PRO A 543 -6.28 -0.67 -18.97
CA PRO A 543 -6.44 -1.79 -19.88
C PRO A 543 -5.96 -1.41 -21.29
N PRO A 544 -5.27 -2.29 -22.03
CA PRO A 544 -4.73 -1.98 -23.37
C PRO A 544 -5.77 -1.36 -24.32
N GLN A 545 -7.00 -1.88 -24.29
CA GLN A 545 -8.15 -1.38 -25.05
C GLN A 545 -8.49 0.11 -24.82
N ASP A 546 -8.06 0.71 -23.70
CA ASP A 546 -8.27 2.14 -23.42
C ASP A 546 -7.16 3.04 -23.97
N LEU A 547 -6.03 2.47 -24.40
CA LEU A 547 -4.85 3.23 -24.83
C LEU A 547 -4.94 3.71 -26.30
N ASP A 548 -5.65 2.98 -27.16
CA ASP A 548 -5.76 3.30 -28.60
C ASP A 548 -6.61 4.55 -28.89
N TYR A 549 -7.52 4.94 -27.98
CA TYR A 549 -8.45 6.04 -28.21
C TYR A 549 -7.82 7.44 -28.05
N TYR A 550 -6.61 7.53 -27.48
CA TYR A 550 -5.93 8.80 -27.21
C TYR A 550 -4.96 9.26 -28.31
N LEU A 551 -4.75 8.43 -29.33
CA LEU A 551 -3.89 8.76 -30.44
C LEU A 551 -4.74 9.30 -31.57
N PHE A 552 -4.55 10.57 -31.94
CA PHE A 552 -5.04 11.09 -33.21
C PHE A 552 -4.67 10.08 -34.31
N THR A 553 -5.64 9.70 -35.15
CA THR A 553 -5.37 8.76 -36.25
C THR A 553 -4.22 9.29 -37.12
N GLU A 554 -3.35 8.42 -37.65
CA GLU A 554 -2.24 8.81 -38.55
C GLU A 554 -2.70 9.78 -39.65
N ASP A 555 -3.91 9.57 -40.17
CA ASP A 555 -4.59 10.42 -41.15
C ASP A 555 -4.84 11.87 -40.69
N GLU A 556 -4.97 12.13 -39.39
CA GLU A 556 -5.19 13.47 -38.83
C GLU A 556 -3.89 14.24 -38.58
N ILE A 557 -2.75 13.53 -38.45
CA ILE A 557 -1.43 14.12 -38.21
C ILE A 557 -0.66 14.30 -39.53
N LEU A 558 -0.69 13.31 -40.43
CA LEU A 558 -0.02 13.37 -41.74
C LEU A 558 -0.58 14.49 -42.64
N ASP A 559 -1.87 14.80 -42.54
CA ASP A 559 -2.52 15.84 -43.35
C ASP A 559 -2.17 17.26 -42.85
N TRP A 560 -1.71 17.39 -41.60
CA TRP A 560 -1.20 18.67 -41.06
C TRP A 560 0.25 18.92 -41.48
N SER A 561 1.12 17.91 -41.44
CA SER A 561 2.51 18.06 -41.93
C SER A 561 2.55 18.38 -43.42
N GLY A 562 1.74 17.72 -44.25
CA GLY A 562 1.64 18.02 -45.69
C GLY A 562 1.13 19.43 -45.97
N PHE A 563 0.13 19.90 -45.20
CA PHE A 563 -0.35 21.29 -45.29
C PHE A 563 0.72 22.32 -44.88
N CYS A 564 1.55 22.01 -43.87
CA CYS A 564 2.68 22.85 -43.46
C CYS A 564 3.81 22.87 -44.50
N GLU A 565 4.12 21.74 -45.14
CA GLU A 565 5.13 21.64 -46.20
C GLU A 565 4.68 22.37 -47.48
N ASP A 566 3.41 22.28 -47.86
CA ASP A 566 2.83 23.06 -48.97
C ASP A 566 2.88 24.57 -48.68
N LEU A 567 2.68 24.98 -47.42
CA LEU A 567 2.84 26.37 -46.96
C LEU A 567 4.31 26.85 -46.92
N GLN A 568 5.28 25.95 -46.72
CA GLN A 568 6.71 26.25 -46.73
C GLN A 568 7.25 26.57 -48.12
N SER A 569 6.61 26.08 -49.18
CA SER A 569 7.00 26.36 -50.58
C SER A 569 6.72 27.82 -51.04
N GLY A 570 6.00 28.62 -50.25
CA GLY A 570 5.62 30.00 -50.58
C GLY A 570 6.46 31.06 -49.87
N THR A 571 7.41 31.69 -50.59
CA THR A 571 8.22 32.83 -50.11
C THR A 571 7.41 34.13 -50.06
N ASN A 572 6.55 34.33 -49.05
CA ASN A 572 5.98 35.66 -48.83
C ASN A 572 5.59 35.93 -47.37
N GLU A 573 5.63 37.21 -46.98
CA GLU A 573 5.35 37.76 -45.64
C GLU A 573 3.99 37.31 -45.06
N ILE A 574 3.07 36.91 -45.94
CA ILE A 574 1.74 36.35 -45.61
C ILE A 574 1.84 34.97 -44.96
N ALA A 575 2.77 34.11 -45.41
CA ALA A 575 3.02 32.81 -44.77
C ALA A 575 3.63 32.98 -43.37
N GLN A 576 4.44 34.03 -43.16
CA GLN A 576 4.96 34.37 -41.83
C GLN A 576 3.86 34.92 -40.91
N ALA A 577 2.97 35.77 -41.41
CA ALA A 577 1.83 36.26 -40.64
C ALA A 577 0.86 35.12 -40.27
N PHE A 578 0.68 34.14 -41.16
CA PHE A 578 -0.16 32.97 -40.89
C PHE A 578 0.55 31.96 -39.97
N ARG A 579 1.87 31.76 -40.08
CA ARG A 579 2.69 31.03 -39.10
C ARG A 579 2.56 31.64 -37.71
N ASN A 580 2.70 32.96 -37.58
CA ASN A 580 2.54 33.65 -36.30
C ASN A 580 1.11 33.50 -35.75
N PHE A 581 0.09 33.47 -36.61
CA PHE A 581 -1.29 33.19 -36.20
C PHE A 581 -1.46 31.74 -35.74
N LEU A 582 -0.91 30.76 -36.47
CA LEU A 582 -0.98 29.34 -36.12
C LEU A 582 -0.17 29.01 -34.86
N ASP A 583 0.98 29.64 -34.65
CA ASP A 583 1.78 29.52 -33.43
C ASP A 583 1.08 30.16 -32.23
N ASP A 584 0.43 31.31 -32.42
CA ASP A 584 -0.39 31.94 -31.39
C ASP A 584 -1.69 31.15 -31.13
N PHE A 585 -2.18 30.39 -32.14
CA PHE A 585 -3.35 29.51 -32.07
C PHE A 585 -3.05 28.18 -31.37
N ALA A 586 -1.92 27.53 -31.71
CA ALA A 586 -1.40 26.31 -31.07
C ALA A 586 -1.08 26.55 -29.59
N LYS A 587 -0.63 27.76 -29.25
CA LYS A 587 -0.46 28.20 -27.85
C LYS A 587 -1.77 28.38 -27.08
N LYS A 588 -2.95 28.42 -27.74
CA LYS A 588 -4.18 28.95 -27.11
C LYS A 588 -5.41 28.04 -27.02
N ASN A 589 -5.55 26.84 -27.62
CA ASN A 589 -6.79 26.04 -27.45
C ASN A 589 -6.68 24.51 -27.51
N LYS A 590 -7.44 23.86 -26.59
CA LYS A 590 -7.63 22.40 -26.38
C LYS A 590 -9.08 21.88 -26.64
N GLU A 591 -9.97 22.62 -27.31
CA GLU A 591 -11.38 22.17 -27.55
C GLU A 591 -11.77 22.24 -29.04
N THR A 592 -12.24 21.12 -29.60
CA THR A 592 -12.46 20.86 -31.04
C THR A 592 -13.66 21.60 -31.67
N GLU A 593 -14.69 21.97 -30.91
CA GLU A 593 -15.93 22.53 -31.52
C GLU A 593 -15.92 24.06 -31.69
N LYS A 594 -15.27 24.79 -30.77
CA LYS A 594 -14.99 26.23 -30.93
C LYS A 594 -13.92 26.52 -31.99
N THR A 595 -13.13 25.50 -32.33
CA THR A 595 -12.03 25.54 -33.29
C THR A 595 -12.54 25.78 -34.71
N ALA A 596 -13.62 25.11 -35.13
CA ALA A 596 -14.22 25.35 -36.45
C ALA A 596 -14.74 26.80 -36.61
N LYS A 597 -15.34 27.37 -35.55
CA LYS A 597 -15.90 28.72 -35.57
C LYS A 597 -14.81 29.80 -35.58
N ARG A 598 -13.74 29.64 -34.79
CA ARG A 598 -12.59 30.57 -34.79
C ARG A 598 -11.81 30.56 -36.10
N VAL A 599 -11.69 29.40 -36.74
CA VAL A 599 -11.07 29.30 -38.06
C VAL A 599 -11.97 29.95 -39.12
N GLN A 600 -13.30 29.76 -39.06
CA GLN A 600 -14.24 30.48 -39.91
C GLN A 600 -14.17 32.01 -39.71
N ASP A 601 -14.09 32.47 -38.46
CA ASP A 601 -13.96 33.89 -38.13
C ASP A 601 -12.61 34.46 -38.61
N GLY A 602 -11.50 33.71 -38.47
CA GLY A 602 -10.18 34.09 -38.98
C GLY A 602 -10.09 34.10 -40.51
N ILE A 603 -10.79 33.19 -41.19
CA ILE A 603 -10.95 33.21 -42.65
C ILE A 603 -11.74 34.45 -43.08
N ARG A 604 -12.76 34.84 -42.30
CA ARG A 604 -13.58 36.04 -42.55
C ARG A 604 -12.78 37.32 -42.35
N ASP A 605 -12.00 37.40 -41.27
CA ASP A 605 -11.10 38.52 -40.97
C ASP A 605 -9.97 38.64 -42.02
N PHE A 606 -9.45 37.51 -42.48
CA PHE A 606 -8.52 37.47 -43.61
C PHE A 606 -9.19 37.98 -44.87
N ALA A 607 -10.43 37.55 -45.18
CA ALA A 607 -11.23 38.01 -46.33
C ALA A 607 -11.49 39.53 -46.35
N ASP A 608 -11.44 40.20 -45.20
CA ASP A 608 -11.70 41.65 -45.07
C ASP A 608 -10.44 42.54 -45.15
N LYS A 609 -9.22 41.97 -45.07
CA LYS A 609 -7.96 42.75 -45.22
C LYS A 609 -7.76 43.30 -46.65
N LYS A 610 -7.74 44.62 -46.82
CA LYS A 610 -7.69 45.31 -48.14
C LYS A 610 -6.39 45.17 -48.93
N GLU A 611 -5.29 44.75 -48.28
CA GLU A 611 -3.93 44.83 -48.85
C GLU A 611 -3.48 43.56 -49.61
N VAL A 612 -4.32 42.51 -49.68
CA VAL A 612 -3.96 41.23 -50.31
C VAL A 612 -4.59 41.09 -51.71
N ASN A 613 -3.80 40.63 -52.69
CA ASN A 613 -4.25 40.32 -54.05
C ASN A 613 -5.50 39.41 -54.04
N GLN A 614 -6.61 39.89 -54.59
CA GLN A 614 -7.91 39.21 -54.62
C GLN A 614 -7.86 37.79 -55.20
N LYS A 615 -6.96 37.51 -56.15
CA LYS A 615 -6.82 36.20 -56.81
C LYS A 615 -6.17 35.16 -55.89
N ALA A 616 -5.12 35.55 -55.15
CA ALA A 616 -4.47 34.70 -54.15
C ALA A 616 -5.40 34.44 -52.95
N LYS A 617 -6.13 35.47 -52.54
CA LYS A 617 -7.14 35.40 -51.47
C LYS A 617 -8.24 34.38 -51.75
N LYS A 618 -8.76 34.39 -52.98
CA LYS A 618 -9.81 33.47 -53.42
C LYS A 618 -9.31 32.02 -53.50
N ALA A 619 -8.07 31.80 -53.96
CA ALA A 619 -7.45 30.47 -54.03
C ALA A 619 -7.26 29.84 -52.64
N ILE A 620 -6.74 30.62 -51.68
CA ILE A 620 -6.54 30.17 -50.28
C ILE A 620 -7.87 29.86 -49.60
N ILE A 621 -8.87 30.74 -49.75
CA ILE A 621 -10.22 30.53 -49.19
C ILE A 621 -10.86 29.26 -49.76
N THR A 622 -10.75 29.02 -51.07
CA THR A 622 -11.29 27.82 -51.72
C THR A 622 -10.55 26.55 -51.29
N GLN A 623 -9.23 26.59 -51.11
CA GLN A 623 -8.47 25.44 -50.59
C GLN A 623 -8.85 25.12 -49.14
N LEU A 624 -8.98 26.14 -48.28
CA LEU A 624 -9.40 25.97 -46.89
C LEU A 624 -10.84 25.44 -46.80
N GLN A 625 -11.78 25.97 -47.59
CA GLN A 625 -13.16 25.48 -47.63
C GLN A 625 -13.24 24.02 -48.08
N ASN A 626 -12.50 23.64 -49.13
CA ASN A 626 -12.45 22.25 -49.60
C ASN A 626 -11.82 21.29 -48.58
N PHE A 627 -10.80 21.72 -47.83
CA PHE A 627 -10.20 20.95 -46.76
C PHE A 627 -11.20 20.68 -45.62
N PHE A 628 -11.92 21.73 -45.17
CA PHE A 628 -12.93 21.59 -44.11
C PHE A 628 -14.16 20.77 -44.55
N ASP A 629 -14.63 20.92 -45.78
CA ASP A 629 -15.75 20.13 -46.31
C ASP A 629 -15.38 18.64 -46.51
N LYS A 630 -14.12 18.34 -46.87
CA LYS A 630 -13.57 16.97 -46.83
C LYS A 630 -13.50 16.41 -45.40
N LYS A 631 -13.03 17.18 -44.42
CA LYS A 631 -13.03 16.73 -43.01
C LYS A 631 -14.45 16.46 -42.49
N LYS A 632 -15.42 17.33 -42.79
CA LYS A 632 -16.81 17.20 -42.32
C LYS A 632 -17.56 16.02 -42.96
N SER A 633 -17.24 15.69 -44.22
CA SER A 633 -17.77 14.51 -44.91
C SER A 633 -17.10 13.21 -44.44
N LYS A 634 -15.79 13.20 -44.19
CA LYS A 634 -15.06 12.04 -43.62
C LYS A 634 -15.48 11.76 -42.17
N LEU A 635 -15.68 12.80 -41.35
CA LEU A 635 -16.21 12.67 -39.97
C LEU A 635 -17.65 12.13 -39.96
N ARG A 636 -18.51 12.56 -40.90
CA ARG A 636 -19.86 12.02 -41.07
C ARG A 636 -19.86 10.57 -41.57
N LEU A 637 -18.93 10.22 -42.48
CA LEU A 637 -18.75 8.84 -42.95
C LEU A 637 -18.24 7.93 -41.83
N MET A 638 -17.32 8.39 -40.97
CA MET A 638 -16.88 7.63 -39.79
C MET A 638 -18.00 7.48 -38.75
N GLN A 639 -18.79 8.53 -38.50
CA GLN A 639 -19.96 8.45 -37.62
C GLN A 639 -21.09 7.57 -38.20
N GLN A 640 -21.15 7.40 -39.52
CA GLN A 640 -22.09 6.50 -40.19
C GLN A 640 -21.54 5.07 -40.36
N ALA A 641 -20.22 4.87 -40.37
CA ALA A 641 -19.56 3.58 -40.54
C ALA A 641 -19.43 2.77 -39.25
N PHE A 642 -19.64 3.38 -38.08
CA PHE A 642 -19.58 2.69 -36.79
C PHE A 642 -20.87 2.87 -35.95
N PRO A 643 -22.01 2.24 -36.31
CA PRO A 643 -23.19 2.24 -35.45
C PRO A 643 -23.17 1.14 -34.38
N GLU A 644 -22.56 -0.04 -34.63
CA GLU A 644 -22.48 -1.13 -33.63
C GLU A 644 -21.29 -2.10 -33.87
N LYS A 645 -20.71 -2.55 -32.74
CA LYS A 645 -19.83 -3.72 -32.49
C LYS A 645 -18.51 -3.83 -33.28
N ILE A 646 -17.45 -3.36 -32.62
CA ILE A 646 -16.06 -3.77 -32.85
C ILE A 646 -15.96 -5.30 -32.63
N ALA A 647 -15.60 -6.02 -33.69
CA ALA A 647 -15.22 -7.43 -33.65
C ALA A 647 -13.88 -7.58 -32.87
N PRO A 648 -13.58 -8.75 -32.27
CA PRO A 648 -12.47 -8.88 -31.31
C PRO A 648 -11.12 -8.59 -31.96
N VAL A 649 -10.36 -7.66 -31.36
CA VAL A 649 -8.96 -7.36 -31.72
C VAL A 649 -8.08 -8.54 -31.30
N PRO A 650 -7.05 -8.92 -32.08
CA PRO A 650 -6.25 -10.12 -31.84
C PRO A 650 -5.38 -10.03 -30.59
N VAL A 651 -4.82 -11.18 -30.24
CA VAL A 651 -3.85 -11.41 -29.16
C VAL A 651 -2.59 -10.56 -29.39
N ASP A 652 -2.60 -9.32 -28.90
CA ASP A 652 -1.70 -8.83 -27.83
C ASP A 652 -1.19 -7.37 -28.00
N GLU A 653 -2.10 -6.39 -27.98
CA GLU A 653 -1.80 -4.94 -28.03
C GLU A 653 -0.70 -4.53 -27.03
N SER A 654 -0.68 -5.12 -25.84
CA SER A 654 0.30 -4.78 -24.80
C SER A 654 1.74 -5.20 -25.12
N THR A 655 1.90 -6.31 -25.84
CA THR A 655 3.18 -6.80 -26.33
C THR A 655 3.70 -5.92 -27.48
N GLU A 656 2.81 -5.45 -28.35
CA GLU A 656 3.14 -4.48 -29.41
C GLU A 656 3.54 -3.12 -28.84
N ILE A 657 2.87 -2.65 -27.77
CA ILE A 657 3.27 -1.44 -27.04
C ILE A 657 4.70 -1.57 -26.51
N GLY A 658 5.03 -2.72 -25.92
CA GLY A 658 6.37 -2.99 -25.42
C GLY A 658 7.43 -2.92 -26.52
N GLU A 659 7.18 -3.52 -27.68
CA GLU A 659 8.09 -3.50 -28.84
C GLU A 659 8.28 -2.07 -29.37
N PHE A 660 7.20 -1.29 -29.47
CA PHE A 660 7.26 0.11 -29.86
C PHE A 660 8.10 0.94 -28.89
N LEU A 661 7.89 0.80 -27.57
CA LEU A 661 8.68 1.51 -26.56
C LEU A 661 10.16 1.09 -26.57
N GLN A 662 10.47 -0.15 -26.95
CA GLN A 662 11.84 -0.58 -27.15
C GLN A 662 12.50 0.14 -28.34
N GLN A 663 11.78 0.30 -29.46
CA GLN A 663 12.28 1.05 -30.62
C GLN A 663 12.56 2.53 -30.28
N VAL A 664 11.71 3.12 -29.43
CA VAL A 664 11.93 4.47 -28.86
C VAL A 664 13.25 4.51 -28.08
N ILE A 665 13.47 3.57 -27.15
CA ILE A 665 14.72 3.48 -26.35
C ILE A 665 15.95 3.28 -27.24
N ASP A 666 15.88 2.38 -28.22
CA ASP A 666 16.98 2.10 -29.14
C ASP A 666 17.34 3.35 -29.96
N SER A 667 16.32 4.14 -30.34
CA SER A 667 16.51 5.42 -31.03
C SER A 667 17.19 6.46 -30.13
N LEU A 668 16.76 6.59 -28.87
CA LEU A 668 17.41 7.48 -27.89
C LEU A 668 18.87 7.10 -27.66
N SER A 669 19.15 5.81 -27.52
CA SER A 669 20.49 5.27 -27.26
C SER A 669 21.45 5.47 -28.45
N GLN A 670 20.90 5.66 -29.65
CA GLN A 670 21.63 6.00 -30.87
C GLN A 670 21.64 7.51 -31.16
N GLU A 671 21.19 8.33 -30.21
CA GLU A 671 21.06 9.80 -30.33
C GLU A 671 20.22 10.23 -31.55
N LYS A 672 19.27 9.38 -31.98
CA LYS A 672 18.36 9.69 -33.07
C LYS A 672 17.20 10.55 -32.58
N GLN A 673 16.80 11.51 -33.41
CA GLN A 673 15.61 12.30 -33.14
C GLN A 673 14.35 11.43 -33.24
N ILE A 674 13.52 11.49 -32.20
CA ILE A 674 12.20 10.84 -32.21
C ILE A 674 11.21 11.80 -32.87
N ASP A 675 10.45 11.30 -33.84
CA ASP A 675 9.41 12.09 -34.47
C ASP A 675 8.29 12.45 -33.48
N SER A 676 7.54 13.51 -33.80
CA SER A 676 6.53 14.04 -32.87
C SER A 676 5.39 13.05 -32.57
N LEU A 677 5.03 12.19 -33.52
CA LEU A 677 3.96 11.21 -33.34
C LEU A 677 4.43 10.07 -32.44
N ALA A 678 5.59 9.48 -32.71
CA ALA A 678 6.18 8.46 -31.85
C ALA A 678 6.38 8.97 -30.42
N ARG A 679 6.82 10.22 -30.26
CA ARG A 679 6.93 10.88 -28.96
C ARG A 679 5.59 10.94 -28.21
N LEU A 680 4.54 11.48 -28.84
CA LEU A 680 3.20 11.59 -28.23
C LEU A 680 2.63 10.21 -27.89
N LYS A 681 2.87 9.22 -28.76
CA LYS A 681 2.45 7.83 -28.55
C LYS A 681 3.13 7.20 -27.35
N ALA A 682 4.45 7.38 -27.23
CA ALA A 682 5.22 6.89 -26.09
C ALA A 682 4.78 7.54 -24.76
N GLN A 683 4.55 8.87 -24.78
CA GLN A 683 4.02 9.61 -23.64
C GLN A 683 2.63 9.11 -23.21
N ALA A 684 1.74 8.85 -24.16
CA ALA A 684 0.41 8.32 -23.88
C ALA A 684 0.46 6.92 -23.25
N TYR A 685 1.25 6.00 -23.80
CA TYR A 685 1.39 4.65 -23.25
C TYR A 685 1.98 4.62 -21.85
N ILE A 686 2.98 5.45 -21.56
CA ILE A 686 3.55 5.54 -20.20
C ILE A 686 2.68 6.39 -19.27
N GLY A 687 1.84 7.28 -19.80
CA GLY A 687 1.01 8.19 -19.00
C GLY A 687 1.80 9.38 -18.43
N ASP A 688 2.96 9.69 -19.01
CA ASP A 688 3.80 10.83 -18.64
C ASP A 688 3.94 11.78 -19.83
N SER A 689 3.18 12.87 -19.81
CA SER A 689 3.18 13.87 -20.88
C SER A 689 4.45 14.74 -20.94
N SER A 690 5.32 14.65 -19.93
CA SER A 690 6.56 15.44 -19.82
C SER A 690 7.76 14.69 -20.40
N TRP A 691 7.82 13.37 -20.26
CA TRP A 691 8.91 12.53 -20.78
C TRP A 691 9.13 12.77 -22.28
N LEU A 692 10.38 12.77 -22.75
CA LEU A 692 10.79 13.08 -24.14
C LEU A 692 10.58 14.54 -24.60
N ASN A 693 10.12 15.46 -23.74
CA ASN A 693 10.12 16.89 -24.10
C ASN A 693 11.45 17.55 -23.74
N GLU A 694 11.95 18.46 -24.60
CA GLU A 694 13.12 19.30 -24.32
C GLU A 694 12.93 20.21 -23.10
N SER A 695 11.66 20.49 -22.75
CA SER A 695 11.28 21.28 -21.57
C SER A 695 11.24 20.46 -20.28
N ASP A 696 11.46 19.14 -20.32
CA ASP A 696 11.57 18.33 -19.10
C ASP A 696 12.88 18.66 -18.38
N LYS A 697 12.77 19.14 -17.13
CA LYS A 697 13.90 19.59 -16.30
C LYS A 697 14.06 18.76 -15.04
N ARG A 698 13.52 17.53 -15.03
CA ARG A 698 13.70 16.58 -13.92
C ARG A 698 15.13 16.10 -13.78
N ILE A 699 15.87 15.99 -14.89
CA ILE A 699 17.28 15.66 -14.94
C ILE A 699 18.07 16.89 -15.42
N GLU A 700 19.15 17.23 -14.72
CA GLU A 700 20.03 18.35 -15.06
C GLU A 700 21.29 17.81 -15.78
N LYS A 701 21.61 18.36 -16.97
CA LYS A 701 22.91 18.24 -17.68
C LYS A 701 23.13 17.13 -18.71
N GLY A 702 22.09 16.64 -19.38
CA GLY A 702 22.21 15.90 -20.65
C GLY A 702 21.56 16.62 -21.82
N ASP A 703 21.81 16.13 -23.05
CA ASP A 703 20.88 16.38 -24.15
C ASP A 703 19.52 15.70 -23.86
N THR A 704 18.50 16.00 -24.67
CA THR A 704 17.14 15.49 -24.46
C THR A 704 17.09 13.96 -24.40
N SER A 705 17.95 13.25 -25.15
CA SER A 705 17.97 11.80 -25.21
C SER A 705 18.61 11.18 -23.97
N ALA A 706 19.76 11.69 -23.54
CA ALA A 706 20.44 11.25 -22.31
C ALA A 706 19.56 11.47 -21.07
N ASN A 707 18.92 12.64 -20.97
CA ASN A 707 18.00 12.93 -19.86
C ASN A 707 16.79 11.98 -19.83
N ALA A 708 16.26 11.62 -21.01
CA ALA A 708 15.14 10.70 -21.11
C ALA A 708 15.52 9.28 -20.69
N LEU A 709 16.73 8.82 -21.01
CA LEU A 709 17.27 7.52 -20.59
C LEU A 709 17.57 7.50 -19.08
N GLU A 710 18.15 8.56 -18.53
CA GLU A 710 18.40 8.65 -17.08
C GLU A 710 17.09 8.62 -16.28
N LEU A 711 16.04 9.30 -16.75
CA LEU A 711 14.73 9.24 -16.11
C LEU A 711 14.11 7.83 -16.15
N ILE A 712 14.34 7.05 -17.20
CA ILE A 712 13.90 5.66 -17.26
C ILE A 712 14.52 4.85 -16.10
N GLU A 713 15.81 4.99 -15.86
CA GLU A 713 16.53 4.26 -14.80
C GLU A 713 16.19 4.78 -13.39
N GLU A 714 16.11 6.09 -13.22
CA GLU A 714 15.88 6.71 -11.91
C GLU A 714 14.42 6.67 -11.47
N PHE A 715 13.47 6.46 -12.38
CA PHE A 715 12.04 6.47 -12.08
C PHE A 715 11.29 5.24 -12.62
N PHE A 716 11.18 5.09 -13.94
CA PHE A 716 10.22 4.14 -14.53
C PHE A 716 10.56 2.66 -14.27
N LEU A 717 11.84 2.32 -14.14
CA LEU A 717 12.29 0.92 -13.99
C LEU A 717 12.62 0.52 -12.55
N ARG A 718 12.27 1.36 -11.57
CA ARG A 718 12.62 1.14 -10.16
C ARG A 718 11.82 0.03 -9.49
N GLU A 719 10.54 -0.05 -9.82
CA GLU A 719 9.65 -1.05 -9.24
C GLU A 719 9.89 -2.43 -9.88
N SER A 720 9.71 -3.49 -9.09
CA SER A 720 9.99 -4.87 -9.54
C SER A 720 8.99 -5.37 -10.59
N VAL A 721 9.50 -6.22 -11.49
CA VAL A 721 8.71 -6.92 -12.52
C VAL A 721 9.11 -8.40 -12.51
N PRO A 722 8.16 -9.34 -12.29
CA PRO A 722 8.41 -10.78 -12.36
C PRO A 722 9.05 -11.23 -13.67
N GLU A 723 9.82 -12.32 -13.59
CA GLU A 723 10.38 -12.99 -14.76
C GLU A 723 9.28 -13.40 -15.75
N GLY A 724 9.56 -13.25 -17.05
CA GLY A 724 8.64 -13.61 -18.12
C GLY A 724 7.52 -12.61 -18.40
N LEU A 725 7.37 -11.53 -17.62
CA LEU A 725 6.51 -10.39 -17.98
C LEU A 725 7.22 -9.39 -18.91
N SER A 726 8.54 -9.48 -19.06
CA SER A 726 9.33 -8.56 -19.86
C SER A 726 10.43 -9.30 -20.59
N ARG A 727 10.52 -9.06 -21.90
CA ARG A 727 11.58 -9.55 -22.81
C ARG A 727 12.72 -8.53 -22.92
N HIS A 728 12.37 -7.25 -22.86
CA HIS A 728 13.27 -6.10 -22.96
C HIS A 728 12.73 -4.89 -22.17
N THR A 729 13.49 -3.80 -22.13
CA THR A 729 13.16 -2.60 -21.34
C THR A 729 11.84 -1.96 -21.76
N GLY A 730 11.50 -1.96 -23.05
CA GLY A 730 10.21 -1.46 -23.55
C GLY A 730 8.98 -2.12 -22.90
N ASP A 731 9.04 -3.44 -22.64
CA ASP A 731 7.95 -4.15 -21.94
C ASP A 731 7.80 -3.67 -20.49
N LYS A 732 8.91 -3.34 -19.81
CA LYS A 732 8.85 -2.79 -18.44
C LYS A 732 8.18 -1.42 -18.42
N LEU A 733 8.44 -0.59 -19.43
CA LEU A 733 7.78 0.71 -19.58
C LEU A 733 6.28 0.55 -19.90
N ALA A 734 5.92 -0.43 -20.73
CA ALA A 734 4.51 -0.75 -20.98
C ALA A 734 3.80 -1.16 -19.68
N ILE A 735 4.42 -2.06 -18.91
CA ILE A 735 3.89 -2.49 -17.60
C ILE A 735 3.77 -1.31 -16.63
N PHE A 736 4.80 -0.45 -16.57
CA PHE A 736 4.75 0.78 -15.77
C PHE A 736 3.50 1.59 -16.16
N GLY A 737 3.26 1.82 -17.44
CA GLY A 737 2.07 2.56 -17.88
C GLY A 737 0.74 1.87 -17.51
N MET A 738 0.68 0.54 -17.57
CA MET A 738 -0.57 -0.20 -17.41
C MET A 738 -1.02 -0.38 -15.95
N ARG A 739 -0.10 -0.49 -14.99
CA ARG A 739 -0.41 -0.94 -13.62
C ARG A 739 -0.66 0.20 -12.62
N LYS A 740 -1.15 -0.16 -11.42
CA LYS A 740 -1.07 0.70 -10.24
C LYS A 740 0.36 0.75 -9.71
N HIS A 741 0.76 1.90 -9.19
CA HIS A 741 2.08 2.10 -8.58
C HIS A 741 2.01 2.22 -7.07
N ALA A 742 3.09 1.85 -6.38
CA ALA A 742 3.21 1.97 -4.93
C ALA A 742 3.56 3.41 -4.49
N SER A 743 2.74 4.40 -4.87
CA SER A 743 2.89 5.79 -4.41
C SER A 743 2.75 5.88 -2.88
N PRO A 744 3.39 6.86 -2.19
CA PRO A 744 3.27 6.95 -0.75
C PRO A 744 1.81 7.11 -0.28
N GLY A 745 0.99 7.87 -1.00
CA GLY A 745 -0.45 7.99 -0.75
C GLY A 745 -1.20 6.67 -0.92
N ARG A 746 -0.94 5.91 -1.99
CA ARG A 746 -1.58 4.61 -2.21
C ARG A 746 -1.12 3.55 -1.22
N LEU A 747 0.17 3.49 -0.89
CA LEU A 747 0.67 2.57 0.13
C LEU A 747 0.03 2.87 1.49
N ALA A 748 -0.06 4.14 1.90
CA ALA A 748 -0.76 4.50 3.14
C ALA A 748 -2.22 4.03 3.14
N ARG A 749 -2.92 4.15 2.00
CA ARG A 749 -4.28 3.63 1.84
C ARG A 749 -4.34 2.10 1.96
N ILE A 750 -3.44 1.37 1.29
CA ILE A 750 -3.34 -0.10 1.38
C ILE A 750 -3.12 -0.54 2.83
N TRP A 751 -2.23 0.14 3.56
CA TRP A 751 -1.94 -0.20 4.95
C TRP A 751 -3.12 0.06 5.89
N ASP A 752 -3.85 1.15 5.69
CA ASP A 752 -5.09 1.42 6.43
C ASP A 752 -6.15 0.35 6.14
N ASP A 753 -6.36 0.00 4.86
CA ASP A 753 -7.37 -0.99 4.45
C ASP A 753 -7.05 -2.40 4.97
N LEU A 754 -5.78 -2.80 4.93
CA LEU A 754 -5.32 -4.06 5.52
C LEU A 754 -5.48 -4.05 7.03
N ARG A 755 -5.03 -2.99 7.72
CA ARG A 755 -5.19 -2.89 9.18
C ARG A 755 -6.66 -2.92 9.58
N GLN A 756 -7.53 -2.25 8.83
CA GLN A 756 -8.97 -2.28 9.05
C GLN A 756 -9.53 -3.69 8.85
N LEU A 757 -9.18 -4.38 7.76
CA LEU A 757 -9.58 -5.76 7.52
C LEU A 757 -9.17 -6.69 8.67
N TRP A 758 -7.93 -6.58 9.15
CA TRP A 758 -7.41 -7.36 10.28
C TRP A 758 -8.12 -7.02 11.58
N GLN A 759 -8.41 -5.74 11.81
CA GLN A 759 -9.14 -5.29 12.99
C GLN A 759 -10.58 -5.82 12.99
N GLU A 760 -11.28 -5.77 11.86
CA GLU A 760 -12.65 -6.30 11.71
C GLU A 760 -12.70 -7.79 12.05
N ILE A 761 -11.76 -8.60 11.52
CA ILE A 761 -11.66 -10.02 11.84
C ILE A 761 -11.37 -10.22 13.34
N LEU A 762 -10.43 -9.45 13.89
CA LEU A 762 -10.02 -9.58 15.30
C LEU A 762 -11.16 -9.18 16.26
N GLU A 763 -11.96 -8.17 15.91
CA GLU A 763 -13.15 -7.75 16.65
C GLU A 763 -14.25 -8.81 16.59
N GLU A 764 -14.50 -9.44 15.44
CA GLU A 764 -15.48 -10.52 15.31
C GLU A 764 -15.07 -11.74 16.17
N ILE A 765 -13.80 -12.15 16.10
CA ILE A 765 -13.25 -13.22 16.95
C ILE A 765 -13.35 -12.84 18.43
N GLY A 766 -12.89 -11.63 18.77
CA GLY A 766 -12.83 -11.14 20.14
C GLY A 766 -14.20 -10.98 20.76
N MET A 767 -15.07 -10.18 20.15
CA MET A 767 -16.33 -9.75 20.74
C MET A 767 -17.47 -10.76 20.53
N VAL A 768 -17.58 -11.34 19.33
CA VAL A 768 -18.73 -12.19 18.98
C VAL A 768 -18.44 -13.65 19.29
N ILE A 769 -17.38 -14.22 18.70
CA ILE A 769 -17.08 -15.64 18.82
C ILE A 769 -16.68 -16.00 20.25
N THR A 770 -15.67 -15.33 20.80
CA THR A 770 -15.12 -15.65 22.12
C THR A 770 -15.79 -14.90 23.28
N LYS A 771 -16.72 -13.97 23.00
CA LYS A 771 -17.38 -13.12 24.01
C LYS A 771 -16.38 -12.40 24.92
N SER A 772 -15.35 -11.81 24.30
CA SER A 772 -14.21 -11.12 24.90
C SER A 772 -13.28 -12.01 25.74
N HIS A 773 -13.30 -13.33 25.55
CA HIS A 773 -12.37 -14.27 26.20
C HIS A 773 -11.31 -14.77 25.20
N ALA A 774 -10.61 -13.83 24.59
CA ALA A 774 -9.43 -14.06 23.77
C ALA A 774 -8.35 -13.07 24.19
N ILE A 775 -7.06 -13.34 23.90
CA ILE A 775 -5.97 -12.39 24.16
C ILE A 775 -5.39 -11.93 22.82
N PRO A 776 -5.66 -10.69 22.39
CA PRO A 776 -4.97 -10.11 21.25
C PRO A 776 -3.50 -9.82 21.62
N LEU A 777 -2.59 -10.14 20.70
CA LEU A 777 -1.14 -10.04 20.94
C LEU A 777 -0.46 -9.03 20.01
N SER A 778 -0.93 -8.91 18.77
CA SER A 778 -0.44 -7.93 17.78
C SER A 778 -1.54 -7.59 16.77
N LEU A 779 -1.51 -6.36 16.26
CA LEU A 779 -2.36 -5.87 15.16
C LEU A 779 -1.66 -4.70 14.45
N ASP A 780 -1.21 -4.94 13.23
CA ASP A 780 -0.68 -3.94 12.31
C ASP A 780 -1.14 -4.21 10.88
N ALA A 781 -0.59 -3.51 9.88
CA ALA A 781 -0.98 -3.71 8.49
C ALA A 781 -0.52 -5.06 7.91
N GLN A 782 0.50 -5.70 8.51
CA GLN A 782 0.99 -7.00 8.08
C GLN A 782 0.08 -8.14 8.56
N GLY A 783 -0.63 -7.93 9.67
CA GLY A 783 -1.53 -8.95 10.19
C GLY A 783 -1.87 -8.81 11.67
N PHE A 784 -2.36 -9.91 12.26
CA PHE A 784 -2.68 -9.98 13.69
C PHE A 784 -2.35 -11.34 14.29
N ARG A 785 -2.20 -11.37 15.62
CA ARG A 785 -2.08 -12.59 16.42
C ARG A 785 -3.05 -12.55 17.60
N VAL A 786 -3.70 -13.68 17.88
CA VAL A 786 -4.68 -13.80 18.98
C VAL A 786 -4.67 -15.19 19.58
N ILE A 787 -4.79 -15.29 20.90
CA ILE A 787 -4.99 -16.57 21.59
C ILE A 787 -6.48 -16.75 21.91
N VAL A 788 -7.02 -17.90 21.52
CA VAL A 788 -8.40 -18.31 21.79
C VAL A 788 -8.42 -19.66 22.52
N ALA A 789 -9.56 -19.98 23.12
CA ALA A 789 -9.84 -21.32 23.60
C ALA A 789 -9.94 -22.32 22.42
N ALA A 790 -9.53 -23.57 22.62
CA ALA A 790 -9.53 -24.57 21.55
C ALA A 790 -10.93 -24.84 20.97
N GLU A 791 -11.99 -24.76 21.79
CA GLU A 791 -13.37 -24.95 21.30
C GLU A 791 -13.89 -23.79 20.44
N ASP A 792 -13.30 -22.60 20.56
CA ASP A 792 -13.64 -21.43 19.73
C ASP A 792 -12.84 -21.40 18.41
N ALA A 793 -11.80 -22.23 18.28
CA ALA A 793 -10.85 -22.19 17.18
C ALA A 793 -11.46 -22.41 15.80
N ARG A 794 -12.36 -23.41 15.65
CA ARG A 794 -13.04 -23.67 14.37
C ARG A 794 -13.82 -22.44 13.91
N ALA A 795 -14.64 -21.88 14.79
CA ALA A 795 -15.44 -20.70 14.48
C ALA A 795 -14.55 -19.51 14.10
N ALA A 796 -13.47 -19.27 14.86
CA ALA A 796 -12.52 -18.21 14.58
C ALA A 796 -11.82 -18.39 13.22
N LEU A 797 -11.37 -19.60 12.88
CA LEU A 797 -10.74 -19.89 11.59
C LEU A 797 -11.72 -19.77 10.43
N THR A 798 -12.95 -20.28 10.56
CA THR A 798 -13.99 -20.09 9.55
C THR A 798 -14.27 -18.61 9.32
N CYS A 799 -14.38 -17.81 10.38
CA CYS A 799 -14.52 -16.36 10.28
C CYS A 799 -13.35 -15.70 9.53
N ILE A 800 -12.10 -16.05 9.87
CA ILE A 800 -10.89 -15.57 9.17
C ILE A 800 -10.99 -15.88 7.68
N HIS A 801 -11.28 -17.14 7.35
CA HIS A 801 -11.38 -17.59 5.97
C HIS A 801 -12.47 -16.84 5.21
N ASP A 802 -13.69 -16.80 5.73
CA ASP A 802 -14.84 -16.25 5.00
C ASP A 802 -14.64 -14.75 4.72
N ILE A 803 -14.16 -13.98 5.70
CA ILE A 803 -13.89 -12.55 5.53
C ILE A 803 -12.75 -12.31 4.54
N ILE A 804 -11.65 -13.07 4.60
CA ILE A 804 -10.54 -12.96 3.64
C ILE A 804 -11.02 -13.29 2.22
N GLN A 805 -11.76 -14.38 2.08
CA GLN A 805 -12.28 -14.87 0.81
C GLN A 805 -13.22 -13.85 0.17
N GLU A 806 -14.05 -13.20 0.96
CA GLU A 806 -14.95 -12.14 0.52
C GLU A 806 -14.17 -10.86 0.14
N ARG A 807 -13.36 -10.33 1.06
CA ARG A 807 -12.76 -8.99 0.92
C ARG A 807 -11.62 -8.94 -0.11
N LEU A 808 -10.88 -10.04 -0.30
CA LEU A 808 -9.75 -10.09 -1.23
C LEU A 808 -10.06 -10.81 -2.56
N ASN A 809 -11.33 -11.13 -2.85
CA ASN A 809 -11.67 -11.94 -4.03
C ASN A 809 -11.19 -11.34 -5.37
N LYS A 810 -11.22 -9.99 -5.49
CA LYS A 810 -10.81 -9.23 -6.69
C LYS A 810 -9.30 -9.06 -6.84
N VAL A 811 -8.52 -9.32 -5.79
CA VAL A 811 -7.06 -9.14 -5.78
C VAL A 811 -6.32 -10.41 -5.36
N ARG A 812 -6.99 -11.55 -5.45
CA ARG A 812 -6.54 -12.84 -4.95
C ARG A 812 -5.23 -13.35 -5.55
N ALA A 813 -4.91 -12.93 -6.77
CA ALA A 813 -3.65 -13.28 -7.43
C ALA A 813 -2.47 -12.41 -6.97
N GLY A 814 -2.74 -11.23 -6.38
CA GLY A 814 -1.73 -10.29 -5.91
C GLY A 814 -1.52 -10.31 -4.39
N PHE A 815 -2.57 -10.60 -3.60
CA PHE A 815 -2.50 -10.65 -2.13
C PHE A 815 -2.66 -12.08 -1.60
N ASN A 816 -1.64 -12.54 -0.89
CA ASN A 816 -1.51 -13.91 -0.38
C ASN A 816 -1.44 -13.93 1.16
N PRO A 817 -2.58 -13.89 1.88
CA PRO A 817 -2.57 -14.06 3.33
C PRO A 817 -2.22 -15.50 3.75
N HIS A 818 -1.46 -15.61 4.82
CA HIS A 818 -1.03 -16.87 5.43
C HIS A 818 -1.64 -16.99 6.83
N VAL A 819 -2.48 -18.01 7.03
CA VAL A 819 -3.18 -18.28 8.29
C VAL A 819 -2.49 -19.43 9.03
N SER A 820 -2.06 -19.19 10.27
CA SER A 820 -1.39 -20.19 11.10
C SER A 820 -2.16 -20.44 12.38
N ALA A 821 -2.29 -21.71 12.76
CA ALA A 821 -2.97 -22.15 13.97
C ALA A 821 -2.06 -23.06 14.81
N LEU A 822 -1.65 -22.60 15.99
CA LEU A 822 -0.77 -23.35 16.88
C LEU A 822 -1.49 -23.74 18.16
N VAL A 823 -1.60 -25.04 18.41
CA VAL A 823 -2.32 -25.60 19.56
C VAL A 823 -1.34 -26.04 20.63
N PHE A 824 -1.62 -25.66 21.88
CA PHE A 824 -0.81 -26.06 23.02
C PHE A 824 -1.65 -26.10 24.30
N ASN A 825 -1.12 -26.76 25.32
CA ASN A 825 -1.72 -26.78 26.65
C ASN A 825 -1.56 -25.39 27.32
N GLU A 826 -2.54 -24.91 28.08
CA GLU A 826 -2.47 -23.61 28.78
C GLU A 826 -1.23 -23.40 29.68
N LYS A 827 -0.62 -24.49 30.17
CA LYS A 827 0.62 -24.46 30.97
C LYS A 827 1.89 -24.68 30.14
N PHE A 828 1.76 -24.75 28.82
CA PHE A 828 2.90 -24.94 27.92
C PHE A 828 3.76 -23.67 27.88
N PRO A 829 5.10 -23.78 27.84
CA PRO A 829 5.97 -22.61 27.83
C PRO A 829 5.71 -21.70 26.63
N LEU A 830 5.32 -20.46 26.89
CA LEU A 830 4.82 -19.56 25.86
C LEU A 830 5.90 -19.14 24.85
N TYR A 831 7.12 -18.89 25.30
CA TYR A 831 8.26 -18.61 24.42
C TYR A 831 8.52 -19.72 23.39
N VAL A 832 8.25 -20.98 23.74
CA VAL A 832 8.36 -22.14 22.83
C VAL A 832 7.23 -22.12 21.81
N ALA A 833 6.01 -21.77 22.22
CA ALA A 833 4.88 -21.59 21.31
C ALA A 833 5.14 -20.46 20.31
N PHE A 834 5.71 -19.33 20.73
CA PHE A 834 6.07 -18.25 19.80
C PHE A 834 7.24 -18.60 18.89
N ASP A 835 8.24 -19.35 19.35
CA ASP A 835 9.28 -19.90 18.45
C ASP A 835 8.64 -20.77 17.36
N ALA A 836 7.70 -21.65 17.73
CA ALA A 836 6.95 -22.45 16.77
C ALA A 836 6.11 -21.60 15.81
N MET A 837 5.39 -20.58 16.29
CA MET A 837 4.60 -19.69 15.45
C MET A 837 5.46 -18.91 14.47
N ARG A 838 6.59 -18.36 14.91
CA ARG A 838 7.55 -17.66 14.03
C ARG A 838 8.07 -18.58 12.93
N ARG A 839 8.34 -19.85 13.25
CA ARG A 839 8.72 -20.85 12.24
C ARG A 839 7.62 -21.09 11.22
N MET A 840 6.36 -21.11 11.64
CA MET A 840 5.20 -21.18 10.73
C MET A 840 5.08 -19.95 9.83
N GLU A 841 5.39 -18.77 10.35
CA GLU A 841 5.33 -17.49 9.61
C GLU A 841 6.48 -17.33 8.60
N ARG A 842 7.64 -17.98 8.81
CA ARG A 842 8.74 -17.97 7.81
C ARG A 842 8.33 -18.47 6.43
N ARG A 843 7.29 -19.30 6.35
CA ARG A 843 6.79 -19.79 5.06
C ARG A 843 6.33 -18.68 4.10
N ILE A 844 5.99 -17.50 4.63
CA ILE A 844 5.55 -16.35 3.82
C ILE A 844 6.64 -15.98 2.79
N THR A 845 7.90 -15.94 3.22
CA THR A 845 9.04 -15.61 2.36
C THR A 845 9.62 -16.82 1.63
N ASP A 846 9.33 -18.03 2.13
CA ASP A 846 9.95 -19.27 1.66
C ASP A 846 9.11 -20.02 0.61
N LEU A 847 7.80 -19.81 0.56
CA LEU A 847 6.94 -20.49 -0.42
C LEU A 847 7.16 -19.94 -1.84
N PRO A 848 7.51 -20.81 -2.81
CA PRO A 848 7.67 -20.40 -4.19
C PRO A 848 6.31 -20.11 -4.85
N PRO A 849 6.27 -19.26 -5.89
CA PRO A 849 5.12 -19.15 -6.77
C PRO A 849 4.71 -20.51 -7.35
N GLN A 850 3.41 -20.73 -7.52
CA GLN A 850 2.82 -21.95 -8.09
C GLN A 850 2.23 -21.69 -9.47
N LYS A 851 2.24 -22.74 -10.31
CA LYS A 851 1.54 -22.77 -11.59
C LYS A 851 0.20 -23.48 -11.44
N TRP A 852 -0.89 -22.80 -11.76
CA TRP A 852 -2.25 -23.34 -11.67
C TRP A 852 -2.91 -23.34 -13.04
N GLN A 853 -3.56 -24.44 -13.40
CA GLN A 853 -4.22 -24.62 -14.68
C GLN A 853 -5.73 -24.43 -14.53
N LEU A 854 -6.35 -23.60 -15.38
CA LEU A 854 -7.79 -23.41 -15.38
C LEU A 854 -8.48 -24.66 -15.97
N LEU A 855 -9.34 -25.31 -15.18
CA LEU A 855 -10.10 -26.48 -15.62
C LEU A 855 -11.46 -26.11 -16.18
N ASN A 856 -12.14 -25.17 -15.54
CA ASN A 856 -13.51 -24.79 -15.89
C ASN A 856 -13.78 -23.35 -15.47
N LYS A 857 -14.58 -22.64 -16.27
CA LYS A 857 -15.08 -21.29 -16.02
C LYS A 857 -16.60 -21.30 -16.15
N GLU A 858 -17.31 -21.03 -15.06
CA GLU A 858 -18.78 -20.99 -15.04
C GLU A 858 -19.31 -19.67 -14.47
N THR A 859 -20.35 -19.11 -15.07
CA THR A 859 -21.12 -18.02 -14.49
C THR A 859 -22.26 -18.60 -13.66
N LEU A 860 -22.26 -18.32 -12.36
CA LEU A 860 -23.29 -18.80 -11.44
C LEU A 860 -24.62 -18.06 -11.66
N LYS A 861 -25.73 -18.64 -11.18
CA LYS A 861 -27.06 -17.99 -11.22
C LYS A 861 -27.09 -16.62 -10.54
N SER A 862 -26.21 -16.40 -9.57
CA SER A 862 -26.04 -15.12 -8.88
C SER A 862 -25.34 -14.04 -9.72
N GLY A 863 -24.81 -14.37 -10.90
CA GLY A 863 -23.99 -13.50 -11.73
C GLY A 863 -22.50 -13.50 -11.38
N LEU A 864 -22.09 -14.22 -10.33
CA LEU A 864 -20.68 -14.38 -9.96
C LEU A 864 -19.95 -15.32 -10.93
N LEU A 865 -18.68 -15.02 -11.20
CA LEU A 865 -17.81 -15.92 -11.96
C LEU A 865 -17.18 -16.93 -10.99
N ARG A 866 -17.29 -18.22 -11.32
CA ARG A 866 -16.53 -19.28 -10.67
C ARG A 866 -15.48 -19.87 -11.60
N LEU A 867 -14.24 -19.91 -11.13
CA LEU A 867 -13.10 -20.52 -11.79
C LEU A 867 -12.65 -21.74 -11.00
N THR A 868 -12.59 -22.90 -11.65
CA THR A 868 -12.09 -24.14 -11.03
C THR A 868 -10.66 -24.38 -11.50
N TRP A 869 -9.73 -24.45 -10.56
CA TRP A 869 -8.31 -24.57 -10.82
C TRP A 869 -7.81 -25.97 -10.50
N LYS A 870 -6.88 -26.47 -11.31
CA LYS A 870 -5.98 -27.56 -10.97
C LYS A 870 -4.71 -26.96 -10.42
N THR A 871 -4.43 -27.25 -9.16
CA THR A 871 -3.22 -26.79 -8.45
C THR A 871 -2.30 -27.99 -8.17
N PRO A 872 -1.03 -27.76 -7.79
CA PRO A 872 -0.17 -28.80 -7.25
C PRO A 872 -0.76 -29.55 -6.03
N HIS A 873 -1.73 -28.95 -5.33
CA HIS A 873 -2.34 -29.48 -4.11
C HIS A 873 -3.77 -29.98 -4.29
N GLY A 874 -4.25 -30.10 -5.53
CA GLY A 874 -5.60 -30.55 -5.84
C GLY A 874 -6.46 -29.49 -6.50
N LYS A 875 -7.77 -29.76 -6.59
CA LYS A 875 -8.72 -28.86 -7.24
C LYS A 875 -9.25 -27.85 -6.23
N ILE A 876 -9.33 -26.59 -6.62
CA ILE A 876 -9.98 -25.54 -5.82
C ILE A 876 -10.87 -24.68 -6.72
N ALA A 877 -11.76 -23.90 -6.10
CA ALA A 877 -12.61 -22.96 -6.81
C ALA A 877 -12.45 -21.54 -6.28
N TRP A 878 -12.32 -20.58 -7.19
CA TRP A 878 -12.42 -19.16 -6.89
C TRP A 878 -13.78 -18.66 -7.35
N THR A 879 -14.46 -17.88 -6.50
CA THR A 879 -15.72 -17.21 -6.85
C THR A 879 -15.54 -15.72 -6.63
N MET A 880 -15.88 -14.90 -7.63
CA MET A 880 -15.65 -13.46 -7.61
C MET A 880 -16.70 -12.68 -8.39
N ASN A 881 -16.84 -11.40 -8.06
CA ASN A 881 -17.73 -10.46 -8.74
C ASN A 881 -16.92 -9.65 -9.77
N LEU A 882 -17.39 -9.64 -11.03
CA LEU A 882 -16.78 -8.89 -12.15
C LEU A 882 -17.47 -7.56 -12.44
N ASN A 883 -18.36 -7.11 -11.55
CA ASN A 883 -19.08 -5.86 -11.72
C ASN A 883 -18.55 -4.78 -10.77
N THR A 884 -18.67 -3.54 -11.22
CA THR A 884 -18.63 -2.37 -10.33
C THR A 884 -20.02 -2.18 -9.69
N GLY A 885 -20.16 -1.26 -8.74
CA GLY A 885 -21.50 -0.87 -8.25
C GLY A 885 -22.24 0.07 -9.20
N ASP A 886 -21.63 0.43 -10.35
CA ASP A 886 -22.36 0.94 -11.50
C ASP A 886 -22.88 -0.26 -12.33
N PRO A 887 -24.20 -0.51 -12.39
CA PRO A 887 -24.77 -1.66 -13.09
C PRO A 887 -24.60 -1.59 -14.62
N SER A 888 -24.16 -0.46 -15.16
CA SER A 888 -23.86 -0.26 -16.59
C SER A 888 -22.37 -0.41 -16.93
N GLN A 889 -21.53 -0.70 -15.93
CA GLN A 889 -20.09 -0.80 -16.09
C GLN A 889 -19.54 -2.07 -15.45
N GLU A 890 -19.05 -2.97 -16.30
CA GLU A 890 -18.21 -4.09 -15.88
C GLU A 890 -16.90 -3.58 -15.26
N ASP A 891 -16.31 -4.39 -14.37
CA ASP A 891 -14.99 -4.10 -13.81
C ASP A 891 -13.92 -4.44 -14.85
N LEU A 892 -13.17 -3.43 -15.29
CA LEU A 892 -12.09 -3.57 -16.27
C LEU A 892 -10.70 -3.56 -15.62
N TRP A 893 -10.63 -3.27 -14.32
CA TRP A 893 -9.37 -3.04 -13.60
C TRP A 893 -9.02 -4.24 -12.71
N TYR A 894 -10.06 -4.96 -12.26
CA TYR A 894 -9.97 -6.13 -11.42
C TYR A 894 -10.94 -7.22 -11.88
N PRO A 895 -10.62 -8.52 -11.72
CA PRO A 895 -9.33 -9.11 -11.34
C PRO A 895 -8.45 -9.45 -12.54
N HIS A 896 -7.14 -9.18 -12.44
CA HIS A 896 -6.14 -9.69 -13.39
C HIS A 896 -5.27 -10.78 -12.76
N VAL A 897 -4.63 -11.59 -13.62
CA VAL A 897 -3.69 -12.66 -13.24
C VAL A 897 -2.51 -12.67 -14.20
N ILE A 898 -1.39 -13.27 -13.78
CA ILE A 898 -0.23 -13.51 -14.64
C ILE A 898 -0.40 -14.88 -15.32
N CYS A 899 -0.75 -14.88 -16.60
CA CYS A 899 -1.02 -16.06 -17.43
C CYS A 899 0.24 -16.53 -18.18
N THR A 900 0.94 -17.51 -17.62
CA THR A 900 2.18 -18.08 -18.16
C THR A 900 2.02 -18.97 -19.40
N SER A 901 0.79 -19.38 -19.75
CA SER A 901 0.53 -20.04 -21.04
C SER A 901 0.57 -19.08 -22.24
N LYS A 902 0.52 -17.76 -21.99
CA LYS A 902 0.74 -16.72 -23.01
C LYS A 902 2.23 -16.51 -23.27
N ALA A 903 2.54 -15.92 -24.42
CA ALA A 903 3.90 -15.52 -24.78
C ALA A 903 4.49 -14.57 -23.71
N GLU A 904 5.82 -14.54 -23.59
CA GLU A 904 6.49 -13.60 -22.68
C GLU A 904 6.22 -12.16 -23.08
N GLY A 905 6.03 -11.30 -22.08
CA GLY A 905 5.70 -9.88 -22.27
C GLY A 905 4.52 -9.42 -21.42
N PRO A 906 4.12 -8.14 -21.57
CA PRO A 906 3.04 -7.52 -20.82
C PRO A 906 1.69 -8.23 -20.99
N GLY A 907 1.48 -8.90 -22.13
CA GLY A 907 0.25 -9.64 -22.46
C GLY A 907 -0.05 -10.85 -21.57
N ARG A 908 0.89 -11.22 -20.71
CA ARG A 908 0.64 -12.18 -19.63
C ARG A 908 -0.26 -11.61 -18.54
N ILE A 909 -0.44 -10.29 -18.42
CA ILE A 909 -1.39 -9.71 -17.47
C ILE A 909 -2.79 -9.78 -18.10
N VAL A 910 -3.56 -10.79 -17.70
CA VAL A 910 -4.84 -11.13 -18.34
C VAL A 910 -5.97 -10.94 -17.35
N HIS A 911 -7.03 -10.26 -17.77
CA HIS A 911 -8.26 -10.17 -16.98
C HIS A 911 -8.92 -11.56 -16.88
N VAL A 912 -9.41 -11.96 -15.71
CA VAL A 912 -9.88 -13.35 -15.50
C VAL A 912 -11.01 -13.77 -16.45
N LYS A 913 -11.79 -12.79 -16.95
CA LYS A 913 -12.87 -13.02 -17.92
C LYS A 913 -12.33 -13.60 -19.23
N ASP A 914 -11.11 -13.25 -19.60
CA ASP A 914 -10.50 -13.56 -20.90
C ASP A 914 -9.64 -14.84 -20.86
N LEU A 915 -9.49 -15.45 -19.68
CA LEU A 915 -8.88 -16.76 -19.52
C LEU A 915 -9.69 -17.84 -20.24
N LYS A 916 -8.98 -18.78 -20.87
CA LYS A 916 -9.53 -19.96 -21.54
C LYS A 916 -9.24 -21.21 -20.72
N GLU A 917 -10.03 -22.26 -20.92
CA GLU A 917 -9.69 -23.57 -20.37
C GLU A 917 -8.26 -23.96 -20.79
N ASP A 918 -7.56 -24.66 -19.90
CA ASP A 918 -6.14 -25.00 -20.00
C ASP A 918 -5.14 -23.84 -19.89
N ASP A 919 -5.58 -22.57 -19.79
CA ASP A 919 -4.66 -21.48 -19.47
C ASP A 919 -4.01 -21.72 -18.10
N THR A 920 -2.71 -21.40 -18.02
CA THR A 920 -1.91 -21.63 -16.82
C THR A 920 -1.43 -20.31 -16.25
N ILE A 921 -1.76 -20.04 -14.98
CA ILE A 921 -1.37 -18.82 -14.28
C ILE A 921 -0.25 -19.08 -13.28
N GLN A 922 0.49 -18.04 -12.92
CA GLN A 922 1.48 -18.04 -11.85
C GLN A 922 1.08 -17.06 -10.75
N LEU A 923 1.07 -17.54 -9.49
CA LEU A 923 0.83 -16.71 -8.31
C LEU A 923 1.51 -17.29 -7.07
N ARG A 924 1.67 -16.48 -6.02
CA ARG A 924 1.95 -17.01 -4.67
C ARG A 924 0.61 -17.30 -3.98
N PRO A 925 0.36 -18.53 -3.50
CA PRO A 925 -0.94 -18.88 -2.93
C PRO A 925 -1.13 -18.32 -1.52
N ALA A 926 -2.37 -17.97 -1.19
CA ALA A 926 -2.80 -17.86 0.20
C ALA A 926 -2.78 -19.26 0.85
N THR A 927 -2.30 -19.37 2.09
CA THR A 927 -2.12 -20.69 2.73
C THR A 927 -2.66 -20.76 4.14
N PHE A 928 -3.05 -21.96 4.54
CA PHE A 928 -3.36 -22.33 5.91
C PHE A 928 -2.41 -23.42 6.40
N ASP A 929 -1.95 -23.32 7.64
CA ASP A 929 -1.27 -24.43 8.30
C ASP A 929 -1.57 -24.45 9.79
N PHE A 930 -1.53 -25.64 10.40
CA PHE A 930 -1.70 -25.80 11.84
C PHE A 930 -0.74 -26.82 12.43
N ALA A 931 -0.37 -26.64 13.69
CA ALA A 931 0.50 -27.56 14.41
C ALA A 931 0.06 -27.72 15.86
N VAL A 932 0.30 -28.92 16.40
CA VAL A 932 0.03 -29.26 17.80
C VAL A 932 1.35 -29.42 18.56
N LEU A 933 1.50 -28.71 19.68
CA LEU A 933 2.63 -28.83 20.59
C LEU A 933 2.25 -29.64 21.83
N GLU A 934 2.49 -30.95 21.77
CA GLU A 934 2.40 -31.83 22.95
C GLU A 934 3.66 -31.77 23.82
N GLY A 935 4.78 -31.39 23.22
CA GLY A 935 6.09 -31.26 23.84
C GLY A 935 6.95 -30.27 23.08
N THR A 936 8.12 -29.95 23.61
CA THR A 936 8.98 -28.90 23.06
C THR A 936 9.57 -29.28 21.69
N THR A 937 9.82 -30.57 21.44
CA THR A 937 10.52 -31.06 20.24
C THR A 937 9.75 -30.85 18.93
N ARG A 938 8.42 -30.82 18.97
CA ARG A 938 7.56 -30.75 17.77
C ARG A 938 7.78 -29.48 16.94
N ARG A 939 8.21 -28.37 17.58
CA ARG A 939 8.51 -27.11 16.88
C ARG A 939 9.65 -27.21 15.86
N TYR A 940 10.59 -28.14 16.05
CA TYR A 940 11.71 -28.32 15.12
C TYR A 940 11.29 -28.99 13.81
N GLN A 941 10.06 -29.52 13.73
CA GLN A 941 9.48 -30.05 12.49
C GLN A 941 8.89 -28.94 11.60
N LEU A 942 8.72 -27.73 12.16
CA LEU A 942 8.22 -26.55 11.45
C LEU A 942 9.38 -25.89 10.69
N VAL A 943 9.74 -26.50 9.57
CA VAL A 943 10.76 -26.00 8.66
C VAL A 943 10.16 -26.00 7.26
N TYR A 944 10.14 -24.83 6.63
CA TYR A 944 9.61 -24.61 5.29
C TYR A 944 10.79 -24.22 4.40
N ASP A 945 11.51 -25.23 3.90
CA ASP A 945 12.65 -24.99 3.02
C ASP A 945 12.21 -24.94 1.56
N LYS A 946 12.77 -23.99 0.80
CA LYS A 946 12.64 -23.88 -0.66
C LYS A 946 13.11 -25.17 -1.36
N GLU A 947 14.17 -25.80 -0.87
CA GLU A 947 14.72 -27.03 -1.45
C GLU A 947 13.74 -28.21 -1.37
N ASN A 948 12.84 -28.19 -0.38
CA ASN A 948 11.81 -29.22 -0.19
C ASN A 948 10.42 -28.74 -0.63
N GLU A 949 10.35 -27.84 -1.63
CA GLU A 949 9.09 -27.29 -2.17
C GLU A 949 8.19 -26.64 -1.08
N GLY A 950 8.77 -26.13 0.01
CA GLY A 950 8.04 -25.59 1.14
C GLY A 950 7.30 -26.63 2.00
N ARG A 951 7.61 -27.94 1.87
CA ARG A 951 7.02 -29.01 2.68
C ARG A 951 7.61 -29.06 4.08
N ARG A 952 6.74 -29.22 5.08
CA ARG A 952 7.14 -29.48 6.46
C ARG A 952 7.28 -30.98 6.72
N TYR A 953 8.10 -31.36 7.70
CA TYR A 953 8.12 -32.74 8.18
C TYR A 953 6.77 -33.10 8.81
N HIS A 954 6.22 -34.25 8.45
CA HIS A 954 5.03 -34.76 9.10
C HIS A 954 5.43 -35.64 10.29
N PHE A 955 4.74 -35.49 11.41
CA PHE A 955 5.07 -36.20 12.65
C PHE A 955 5.00 -37.73 12.50
N ILE A 956 4.12 -38.24 11.61
CA ILE A 956 4.05 -39.66 11.22
C ILE A 956 4.91 -39.98 9.97
N LEU A 957 4.74 -39.25 8.86
CA LEU A 957 5.36 -39.58 7.57
C LEU A 957 6.83 -39.12 7.41
N GLY A 958 7.37 -38.41 8.40
CA GLY A 958 8.73 -37.87 8.38
C GLY A 958 8.96 -36.90 7.21
N LYS A 959 10.02 -37.14 6.42
CA LYS A 959 10.41 -36.32 5.25
C LYS A 959 9.32 -36.20 4.19
N ARG A 960 8.39 -37.17 4.13
CA ARG A 960 7.25 -37.18 3.20
C ARG A 960 6.07 -36.37 3.72
N GLY A 961 6.32 -35.37 4.55
CA GLY A 961 5.26 -34.47 4.95
C GLY A 961 4.77 -33.60 3.81
N ARG A 962 3.86 -32.70 4.15
CA ARG A 962 3.10 -31.93 3.17
C ARG A 962 3.50 -30.47 3.15
N PRO A 963 3.23 -29.77 2.04
CA PRO A 963 3.24 -28.32 2.04
C PRO A 963 2.05 -27.79 2.88
N PRO A 964 2.09 -26.50 3.26
CA PRO A 964 0.93 -25.77 3.77
C PRO A 964 -0.30 -26.01 2.88
N TYR A 965 -1.49 -26.07 3.49
CA TYR A 965 -2.73 -26.13 2.72
C TYR A 965 -2.94 -24.83 1.96
N LEU A 966 -3.58 -24.91 0.80
CA LEU A 966 -4.19 -23.71 0.24
C LEU A 966 -5.28 -23.23 1.21
N LEU A 967 -5.45 -21.92 1.36
CA LEU A 967 -6.43 -21.37 2.29
C LEU A 967 -7.84 -21.90 2.00
N GLU A 968 -8.15 -22.11 0.72
CA GLU A 968 -9.40 -22.71 0.20
C GLU A 968 -9.66 -24.14 0.67
N GLN A 969 -8.62 -24.87 1.04
CA GLN A 969 -8.72 -26.26 1.51
C GLN A 969 -8.91 -26.35 3.02
N MET A 970 -8.81 -25.22 3.74
CA MET A 970 -8.98 -25.20 5.19
C MET A 970 -10.33 -25.79 5.64
N PRO A 971 -11.48 -25.46 5.02
CA PRO A 971 -12.76 -26.08 5.38
C PRO A 971 -12.80 -27.59 5.14
N GLU A 972 -12.18 -28.08 4.05
CA GLU A 972 -12.11 -29.51 3.72
C GLU A 972 -11.45 -30.30 4.85
N ILE A 973 -10.30 -29.82 5.35
CA ILE A 973 -9.56 -30.48 6.44
C ILE A 973 -10.35 -30.50 7.75
N MET A 974 -10.97 -29.37 8.12
CA MET A 974 -11.73 -29.28 9.37
C MET A 974 -13.03 -30.08 9.34
N ASN A 975 -13.66 -30.21 8.16
CA ASN A 975 -14.95 -30.88 8.02
C ASN A 975 -14.83 -32.37 7.66
N PHE A 976 -13.66 -32.84 7.23
CA PHE A 976 -13.48 -34.21 6.77
C PHE A 976 -13.98 -35.28 7.75
N VAL A 977 -13.51 -35.25 9.02
CA VAL A 977 -13.93 -36.23 10.03
C VAL A 977 -15.40 -36.06 10.42
N PRO A 978 -15.90 -34.85 10.75
CA PRO A 978 -17.33 -34.63 11.00
C PRO A 978 -18.24 -35.09 9.85
N ASP A 979 -17.87 -34.88 8.60
CA ASP A 979 -18.75 -35.18 7.46
C ASP A 979 -18.65 -36.65 7.03
N THR A 980 -17.44 -37.21 7.04
CA THR A 980 -17.17 -38.56 6.49
C THR A 980 -17.29 -39.65 7.55
N LEU A 981 -16.97 -39.35 8.80
CA LEU A 981 -16.88 -40.31 9.89
C LEU A 981 -17.82 -39.98 11.07
N GLN A 982 -18.93 -39.27 10.80
CA GLN A 982 -19.92 -38.90 11.82
C GLN A 982 -20.43 -40.08 12.66
N ASP A 983 -20.57 -41.26 12.06
CA ASP A 983 -21.08 -42.47 12.71
C ASP A 983 -20.04 -43.19 13.58
N TRP A 984 -18.81 -42.67 13.64
CA TRP A 984 -17.74 -43.26 14.43
C TRP A 984 -17.63 -42.54 15.77
N ASP A 985 -17.77 -43.28 16.86
CA ASP A 985 -17.43 -42.78 18.18
C ASP A 985 -15.90 -42.57 18.33
N GLY A 986 -15.49 -41.85 19.38
CA GLY A 986 -14.07 -41.54 19.61
C GLY A 986 -13.20 -42.77 19.85
N THR A 987 -13.76 -43.87 20.36
CA THR A 987 -13.02 -45.13 20.57
C THR A 987 -12.72 -45.78 19.22
N ARG A 988 -13.72 -45.87 18.35
CA ARG A 988 -13.62 -46.40 17.00
C ARG A 988 -12.64 -45.61 16.16
N ARG A 989 -12.68 -44.27 16.22
CA ARG A 989 -11.72 -43.39 15.53
C ARG A 989 -10.29 -43.63 16.00
N LYS A 990 -10.04 -43.66 17.32
CA LYS A 990 -8.72 -43.96 17.88
C LYS A 990 -8.18 -45.33 17.49
N MET A 991 -9.02 -46.37 17.55
CA MET A 991 -8.64 -47.73 17.15
C MET A 991 -8.23 -47.78 15.68
N PHE A 992 -9.04 -47.18 14.79
CA PHE A 992 -8.73 -47.15 13.36
C PHE A 992 -7.44 -46.36 13.08
N PHE A 993 -7.31 -45.17 13.65
CA PHE A 993 -6.12 -44.34 13.50
C PHE A 993 -4.85 -45.06 13.97
N GLY A 994 -4.91 -45.71 15.14
CA GLY A 994 -3.82 -46.51 15.69
C GLY A 994 -3.39 -47.64 14.75
N GLN A 995 -4.35 -48.38 14.18
CA GLN A 995 -4.04 -49.44 13.20
C GLN A 995 -3.39 -48.90 11.93
N VAL A 996 -3.89 -47.78 11.40
CA VAL A 996 -3.33 -47.14 10.21
C VAL A 996 -1.87 -46.75 10.44
N VAL A 997 -1.57 -46.13 11.60
CA VAL A 997 -0.21 -45.74 11.99
C VAL A 997 0.67 -46.97 12.21
N GLU A 998 0.22 -47.96 12.99
CA GLU A 998 0.98 -49.20 13.24
C GLU A 998 1.39 -49.90 11.94
N TYR A 999 0.48 -50.00 10.97
CA TYR A 999 0.80 -50.57 9.67
C TYR A 999 1.75 -49.71 8.84
N TYR A 1000 1.65 -48.37 8.93
CA TYR A 1000 2.62 -47.49 8.28
C TYR A 1000 4.02 -47.70 8.87
N GLU A 1001 4.12 -47.74 10.20
CA GLU A 1001 5.38 -47.96 10.90
C GLU A 1001 6.02 -49.28 10.48
N LYS A 1002 5.24 -50.37 10.57
CA LYS A 1002 5.69 -51.72 10.26
C LYS A 1002 6.08 -51.94 8.79
N PHE A 1003 5.30 -51.40 7.85
CA PHE A 1003 5.48 -51.69 6.42
C PHE A 1003 6.24 -50.61 5.67
N VAL A 1004 6.34 -49.38 6.20
CA VAL A 1004 6.94 -48.24 5.49
C VAL A 1004 8.08 -47.59 6.27
N ARG A 1005 7.88 -47.21 7.53
CA ARG A 1005 8.90 -46.46 8.30
C ARG A 1005 10.09 -47.35 8.68
N ASP A 1006 9.80 -48.53 9.20
CA ASP A 1006 10.79 -49.39 9.87
C ASP A 1006 11.42 -50.42 8.92
N VAL A 1007 11.16 -50.29 7.60
CA VAL A 1007 11.76 -51.13 6.55
C VAL A 1007 12.91 -50.39 5.84
N PRO A 1008 13.90 -51.11 5.29
CA PRO A 1008 14.97 -50.51 4.46
C PRO A 1008 14.42 -49.63 3.32
N GLU A 1009 15.14 -48.56 2.97
CA GLU A 1009 14.71 -47.55 1.99
C GLU A 1009 14.27 -48.16 0.65
N GLU A 1010 15.01 -49.17 0.19
CA GLU A 1010 14.74 -49.98 -1.02
C GLU A 1010 13.41 -50.76 -1.01
N LEU A 1011 12.84 -51.03 0.18
CA LEU A 1011 11.57 -51.74 0.34
C LEU A 1011 10.38 -50.81 0.59
N GLN A 1012 10.61 -49.52 0.88
CA GLN A 1012 9.54 -48.60 1.28
C GLN A 1012 8.44 -48.43 0.23
N GLU A 1013 8.76 -48.53 -1.06
CA GLU A 1013 7.74 -48.42 -2.12
C GLU A 1013 6.81 -49.64 -2.16
N LYS A 1014 7.37 -50.86 -2.05
CA LYS A 1014 6.58 -52.09 -1.91
C LYS A 1014 5.79 -52.07 -0.59
N GLY A 1015 6.44 -51.60 0.47
CA GLY A 1015 5.86 -51.35 1.78
C GLY A 1015 4.61 -50.48 1.75
N ARG A 1016 4.63 -49.37 0.99
CA ARG A 1016 3.47 -48.49 0.80
C ARG A 1016 2.30 -49.19 0.12
N LYS A 1017 2.57 -49.97 -0.94
CA LYS A 1017 1.51 -50.76 -1.61
C LYS A 1017 0.87 -51.77 -0.65
N ALA A 1018 1.68 -52.40 0.21
CA ALA A 1018 1.18 -53.29 1.25
C ALA A 1018 0.34 -52.52 2.30
N TRP A 1019 0.83 -51.38 2.78
CA TRP A 1019 0.11 -50.51 3.71
C TRP A 1019 -1.27 -50.10 3.15
N HIS A 1020 -1.34 -49.61 1.91
CA HIS A 1020 -2.59 -49.27 1.24
C HIS A 1020 -3.55 -50.45 1.14
N THR A 1021 -3.04 -51.64 0.79
CA THR A 1021 -3.84 -52.87 0.72
C THR A 1021 -4.47 -53.20 2.08
N HIS A 1022 -3.68 -53.09 3.16
CA HIS A 1022 -4.16 -53.33 4.52
C HIS A 1022 -5.18 -52.29 4.97
N VAL A 1023 -4.92 -50.99 4.77
CA VAL A 1023 -5.86 -49.94 5.15
C VAL A 1023 -7.17 -50.06 4.35
N ASN A 1024 -7.10 -50.34 3.05
CA ASN A 1024 -8.28 -50.58 2.22
C ASN A 1024 -9.15 -51.72 2.74
N ALA A 1025 -8.53 -52.82 3.20
CA ALA A 1025 -9.24 -53.95 3.80
C ALA A 1025 -9.92 -53.59 5.14
N ILE A 1026 -9.33 -52.67 5.91
CA ILE A 1026 -9.93 -52.17 7.17
C ILE A 1026 -11.09 -51.23 6.84
N LEU A 1027 -10.93 -50.31 5.88
CA LEU A 1027 -11.99 -49.38 5.45
C LEU A 1027 -13.24 -50.11 4.95
N LEU A 1028 -13.08 -51.23 4.23
CA LEU A 1028 -14.19 -52.10 3.83
C LEU A 1028 -15.03 -52.62 5.00
N ARG A 1029 -14.43 -52.78 6.19
CA ARG A 1029 -15.11 -53.23 7.41
C ARG A 1029 -15.66 -52.08 8.24
N TYR A 1030 -14.97 -50.94 8.23
CA TYR A 1030 -15.27 -49.80 9.10
C TYR A 1030 -16.21 -48.76 8.47
N LEU A 1031 -16.17 -48.52 7.16
CA LEU A 1031 -17.07 -47.55 6.52
C LEU A 1031 -18.47 -48.14 6.31
N SER A 1032 -19.49 -47.33 6.61
CA SER A 1032 -20.89 -47.63 6.27
C SER A 1032 -21.08 -47.64 4.75
N LYS A 1033 -22.11 -48.35 4.25
CA LYS A 1033 -22.33 -48.55 2.80
C LYS A 1033 -22.46 -47.24 2.02
N ASP A 1034 -23.09 -46.24 2.62
CA ASP A 1034 -23.31 -44.90 2.11
C ASP A 1034 -22.01 -44.10 1.94
N VAL A 1035 -20.99 -44.36 2.75
CA VAL A 1035 -19.69 -43.65 2.70
C VAL A 1035 -18.59 -44.48 2.01
N GLN A 1036 -18.87 -45.71 1.57
CA GLN A 1036 -17.90 -46.54 0.83
C GLN A 1036 -17.32 -45.86 -0.42
N HIS A 1037 -18.05 -44.93 -1.04
CA HIS A 1037 -17.57 -44.16 -2.19
C HIS A 1037 -16.37 -43.25 -1.86
N LYS A 1038 -16.20 -42.85 -0.60
CA LYS A 1038 -15.07 -42.04 -0.09
C LYS A 1038 -13.80 -42.84 0.19
N ARG A 1039 -13.85 -44.17 0.05
CA ARG A 1039 -12.71 -45.05 0.37
C ARG A 1039 -11.45 -44.71 -0.40
N GLN A 1040 -11.57 -44.42 -1.70
CA GLN A 1040 -10.41 -44.06 -2.52
C GLN A 1040 -9.82 -42.72 -2.08
N GLU A 1041 -10.67 -41.73 -1.80
CA GLU A 1041 -10.26 -40.43 -1.27
C GLU A 1041 -9.51 -40.55 0.06
N ILE A 1042 -9.96 -41.40 0.98
CA ILE A 1042 -9.23 -41.69 2.23
C ILE A 1042 -7.85 -42.25 1.94
N LEU A 1043 -7.74 -43.22 1.02
CA LEU A 1043 -6.44 -43.80 0.65
C LEU A 1043 -5.50 -42.77 0.04
N ASP A 1044 -6.02 -41.87 -0.81
CA ASP A 1044 -5.22 -40.81 -1.42
C ASP A 1044 -4.72 -39.80 -0.36
N MET A 1045 -5.55 -39.49 0.66
CA MET A 1045 -5.19 -38.61 1.79
C MET A 1045 -4.16 -39.21 2.76
N LEU A 1046 -3.91 -40.54 2.71
CA LEU A 1046 -2.88 -41.17 3.55
C LEU A 1046 -1.47 -40.83 3.05
N ASP A 1047 -1.29 -40.80 1.73
CA ASP A 1047 0.01 -40.57 1.09
C ASP A 1047 0.52 -39.14 1.29
N ASP A 1048 -0.39 -38.16 1.32
CA ASP A 1048 -0.06 -36.74 1.52
C ASP A 1048 -0.26 -36.25 2.97
N GLY A 1049 -0.68 -37.14 3.86
CA GLY A 1049 -0.83 -36.86 5.28
C GLY A 1049 -2.07 -36.08 5.70
N ARG A 1050 -2.94 -35.67 4.77
CA ARG A 1050 -4.21 -34.99 5.07
C ARG A 1050 -5.10 -35.79 6.01
N PHE A 1051 -5.09 -37.10 5.87
CA PHE A 1051 -5.84 -37.99 6.74
C PHE A 1051 -5.44 -37.82 8.20
N PHE A 1052 -4.13 -37.78 8.49
CA PHE A 1052 -3.64 -37.67 9.86
C PHE A 1052 -3.93 -36.30 10.46
N ASP A 1053 -3.79 -35.23 9.67
CA ASP A 1053 -4.12 -33.89 10.09
C ASP A 1053 -5.62 -33.73 10.41
N ALA A 1054 -6.51 -34.30 9.59
CA ALA A 1054 -7.94 -34.25 9.84
C ALA A 1054 -8.33 -34.96 11.16
N PHE A 1055 -7.68 -36.09 11.46
CA PHE A 1055 -7.84 -36.78 12.75
C PHE A 1055 -7.23 -36.00 13.92
N GLU A 1056 -6.03 -35.43 13.75
CA GLU A 1056 -5.41 -34.58 14.77
C GLU A 1056 -6.30 -33.36 15.08
N TRP A 1057 -6.89 -32.74 14.05
CA TRP A 1057 -7.86 -31.66 14.24
C TRP A 1057 -9.07 -32.10 15.06
N ALA A 1058 -9.80 -33.13 14.61
CA ALA A 1058 -11.03 -33.55 15.26
C ALA A 1058 -10.81 -34.12 16.67
N ASP A 1059 -9.87 -35.05 16.83
CA ASP A 1059 -9.70 -35.78 18.10
C ASP A 1059 -8.78 -35.07 19.10
N PHE A 1060 -7.81 -34.28 18.63
CA PHE A 1060 -6.89 -33.55 19.50
C PHE A 1060 -7.25 -32.07 19.65
N VAL A 1061 -7.54 -31.34 18.59
CA VAL A 1061 -7.81 -29.89 18.74
C VAL A 1061 -9.19 -29.66 19.35
N GLU A 1062 -10.23 -30.19 18.72
CA GLU A 1062 -11.61 -29.95 19.15
C GLU A 1062 -12.05 -30.88 20.27
N LYS A 1063 -11.37 -32.03 20.40
CA LYS A 1063 -11.87 -33.17 21.18
C LYS A 1063 -13.34 -33.42 20.85
N SER A 1064 -13.72 -33.44 19.56
CA SER A 1064 -15.11 -33.44 19.09
C SER A 1064 -15.92 -34.36 19.98
N ALA A 1065 -16.71 -33.76 20.87
CA ALA A 1065 -17.35 -34.47 21.95
C ALA A 1065 -18.21 -35.55 21.33
N VAL A 1066 -18.08 -36.76 21.88
CA VAL A 1066 -19.10 -37.80 21.87
C VAL A 1066 -20.44 -37.08 21.98
N VAL A 1067 -21.17 -36.99 20.86
CA VAL A 1067 -22.61 -36.75 20.93
C VAL A 1067 -23.13 -38.05 21.50
N ASP A 1068 -23.12 -38.17 22.82
CA ASP A 1068 -23.94 -39.15 23.51
C ASP A 1068 -25.37 -38.76 23.15
N LYS A 1069 -25.88 -39.33 22.06
CA LYS A 1069 -27.31 -39.46 21.84
C LYS A 1069 -27.82 -40.38 22.94
N LYS A 1070 -28.04 -39.82 24.12
CA LYS A 1070 -28.94 -40.38 25.12
C LYS A 1070 -30.30 -39.72 25.00
#